data_AF-A0A2K8YXK6-F1
#
_entry.id   AF-A0A2K8YXK6-F1
#
_cell.length_a   1.000
_cell.length_b   1.000
_cell.length_c   1.000
_cell.angle_alpha   90.00
_cell.angle_beta   90.00
_cell.angle_gamma   90.00
#
_symmetry.space_group_name_H-M   'P 1'
#
loop_
_entity.id
_entity.type
_entity.pdbx_description
1 polymer ?
#
loop_
_entity_poly.entity_id
_entity_poly.type
_entity_poly.pdbx_seq_one_letter_code
_entity_poly.pdbx_strand_id
1 'polypeptide(L)'
;MRIVYVFTLLGWLSFGPVFAQTGSLSYRNIDQSADAISKHLQDLFPVQTEGIDYQAVYDALTQLYANPLDLNAATRDELEATYLLSQRQLSSLAAYRTEFGDLLSIYELQAIPDFDLSTIRRLLPFMTVAGSKGLFGAMATPTDNYLIVRYEQLLEQQKGFSEAMPDKKGSFPTRYMGGPGQWYVRYRYSRPRAFSIGLTMEKDPGETMGWQPASRRYGIDYVSFHAQIQNRGKWRTIVIGDYQLQTGQGLVLSAGFVLGKSSETVQTVRRPTLGARPFTSLTEYGYFRGATATYAIRPTLDLTLLVARNRRDANTSTDSSDVGTVATSLQTSGLHRTPSELDDQGSLLETTVGAHLLYHNRQQAQLGLTVLQTTFDTFLQRRDLPYNQYEFTGKHNLVVGVHGGYIRHNWNLFAELARSGGSATNSGGVGAVGGALVSLSKTVDLSVALRHYDRNFHSFYSNGFSEGTRTINESGAYLGLKYTVYRKVTLGGFVDYFNFPWLKYLIDKPSKGFDYLLQARYTPNRKTTFYAVYHEEHKQKNLTIGKDKAVVGTTRRSYLLNAEYSPLRRLSLRSRVQWSGFRYAGLSLSRGFAIVQDATLDFRRLSLSGRVALFSTDDYDSRQYVYERDVLNAFSFPAYFDRGVRHYILAQYNLSRHLDVWVRWARTGLTNQDTVGSGLDQIDASHKSEVKVQARWRF
;
A
#
# COMPACT_ATOMS: atom_id res chain seq x y z
N MET A 1 36.43 -0.96 -40.42
CA MET A 1 36.99 -1.46 -39.15
C MET A 1 36.15 -0.93 -38.00
N ARG A 2 35.83 -1.79 -37.02
CA ARG A 2 34.88 -1.62 -35.89
C ARG A 2 33.40 -1.90 -36.24
N ILE A 3 32.99 -3.16 -36.08
CA ILE A 3 31.75 -3.70 -35.49
C ILE A 3 31.90 -5.24 -35.53
N VAL A 4 32.63 -5.83 -34.57
CA VAL A 4 32.68 -7.30 -34.33
C VAL A 4 33.02 -7.61 -32.86
N TYR A 5 32.26 -7.10 -31.88
CA TYR A 5 32.46 -7.49 -30.46
C TYR A 5 31.16 -7.55 -29.62
N VAL A 6 30.03 -7.97 -30.20
CA VAL A 6 28.79 -8.19 -29.42
C VAL A 6 28.19 -9.59 -29.60
N PHE A 7 28.74 -10.45 -30.47
CA PHE A 7 28.12 -11.75 -30.79
C PHE A 7 28.83 -13.02 -30.27
N THR A 8 29.79 -12.90 -29.35
CA THR A 8 30.56 -14.05 -28.82
C THR A 8 30.46 -14.20 -27.31
N LEU A 9 29.25 -14.09 -26.75
CA LEU A 9 28.95 -14.43 -25.35
C LEU A 9 27.58 -15.11 -25.16
N LEU A 10 27.07 -15.73 -26.24
CA LEU A 10 25.75 -16.40 -26.29
C LEU A 10 25.85 -17.85 -26.77
N GLY A 11 27.01 -18.48 -26.60
CA GLY A 11 27.35 -19.74 -27.27
C GLY A 11 27.78 -20.88 -26.37
N TRP A 12 27.42 -20.93 -25.08
CA TRP A 12 27.70 -22.10 -24.23
C TRP A 12 26.57 -22.33 -23.22
N LEU A 13 25.41 -22.82 -23.68
CA LEU A 13 24.38 -23.47 -22.86
C LEU A 13 23.52 -24.38 -23.76
N SER A 14 24.15 -25.42 -24.31
CA SER A 14 23.48 -26.50 -25.04
C SER A 14 23.82 -27.85 -24.41
N PHE A 15 23.06 -28.23 -23.39
CA PHE A 15 22.86 -29.62 -23.00
C PHE A 15 21.35 -29.88 -22.87
N GLY A 16 20.87 -30.93 -23.55
CA GLY A 16 19.51 -31.07 -24.03
C GLY A 16 18.42 -31.32 -22.97
N PRO A 17 17.14 -31.02 -23.29
CA PRO A 17 16.03 -31.34 -22.43
C PRO A 17 15.57 -32.78 -22.66
N VAL A 18 15.70 -33.61 -21.62
CA VAL A 18 14.86 -34.81 -21.47
C VAL A 18 13.43 -34.34 -21.26
N PHE A 19 12.55 -34.69 -22.19
CA PHE A 19 11.12 -34.44 -22.09
C PHE A 19 10.52 -35.30 -20.97
N ALA A 20 10.32 -34.70 -19.80
CA ALA A 20 9.32 -35.15 -18.85
C ALA A 20 8.07 -34.26 -18.99
N GLN A 21 6.96 -34.85 -19.42
CA GLN A 21 5.65 -34.21 -19.42
C GLN A 21 5.29 -33.78 -18.00
N THR A 22 5.46 -32.49 -17.70
CA THR A 22 4.79 -31.84 -16.57
C THR A 22 3.66 -30.97 -17.12
N GLY A 23 2.48 -31.16 -16.54
CA GLY A 23 1.20 -30.74 -17.07
C GLY A 23 1.08 -29.25 -17.38
N SER A 24 0.27 -28.98 -18.39
CA SER A 24 -0.11 -27.68 -18.96
C SER A 24 -0.92 -26.78 -18.03
N LEU A 25 -0.42 -26.50 -16.82
CA LEU A 25 -1.10 -25.65 -15.83
C LEU A 25 -0.58 -24.21 -15.74
N SER A 26 0.59 -23.89 -16.32
CA SER A 26 1.27 -22.61 -16.04
C SER A 26 0.71 -21.37 -16.77
N TYR A 27 0.02 -21.52 -17.90
CA TYR A 27 -0.44 -20.37 -18.69
C TYR A 27 -1.78 -19.78 -18.22
N ARG A 28 -2.62 -20.56 -17.55
CA ARG A 28 -3.96 -20.12 -17.12
C ARG A 28 -3.95 -19.28 -15.83
N ASN A 29 -2.84 -19.29 -15.10
CA ASN A 29 -2.75 -18.68 -13.76
C ASN A 29 -2.47 -17.17 -13.80
N ILE A 30 -1.83 -16.60 -14.82
CA ILE A 30 -1.44 -15.17 -14.83
C ILE A 30 -2.64 -14.26 -15.14
N ASP A 31 -3.50 -14.62 -16.09
CA ASP A 31 -4.65 -13.76 -16.42
C ASP A 31 -5.68 -13.81 -15.28
N GLN A 32 -5.85 -14.98 -14.64
CA GLN A 32 -6.62 -15.11 -13.40
C GLN A 32 -5.97 -14.35 -12.23
N SER A 33 -4.66 -14.10 -12.25
CA SER A 33 -3.96 -13.39 -11.17
C SER A 33 -4.25 -11.91 -11.14
N ALA A 34 -4.09 -11.24 -12.28
CA ALA A 34 -4.30 -9.80 -12.38
C ALA A 34 -5.75 -9.43 -12.08
N ASP A 35 -6.71 -10.23 -12.55
CA ASP A 35 -8.13 -10.02 -12.27
C ASP A 35 -8.50 -10.30 -10.81
N ALA A 36 -7.93 -11.34 -10.18
CA ALA A 36 -8.17 -11.62 -8.77
C ALA A 36 -7.65 -10.49 -7.86
N ILE A 37 -6.45 -9.98 -8.13
CA ILE A 37 -5.85 -8.85 -7.38
C ILE A 37 -6.69 -7.58 -7.60
N SER A 38 -6.99 -7.24 -8.86
CA SER A 38 -7.78 -6.05 -9.21
C SER A 38 -9.17 -6.07 -8.55
N LYS A 39 -9.82 -7.23 -8.55
CA LYS A 39 -11.11 -7.43 -7.90
C LYS A 39 -11.01 -7.27 -6.38
N HIS A 40 -10.00 -7.88 -5.76
CA HIS A 40 -9.81 -7.77 -4.32
C HIS A 40 -9.52 -6.32 -3.88
N LEU A 41 -8.67 -5.59 -4.62
CA LEU A 41 -8.39 -4.18 -4.35
C LEU A 41 -9.64 -3.30 -4.41
N GLN A 42 -10.48 -3.50 -5.43
CA GLN A 42 -11.74 -2.75 -5.54
C GLN A 42 -12.74 -3.14 -4.46
N ASP A 43 -12.69 -4.39 -3.98
CA ASP A 43 -13.52 -4.88 -2.89
C ASP A 43 -13.11 -4.30 -1.54
N LEU A 44 -11.82 -3.98 -1.36
CA LEU A 44 -11.27 -3.31 -0.17
C LEU A 44 -11.43 -1.79 -0.24
N PHE A 45 -11.28 -1.20 -1.44
CA PHE A 45 -11.35 0.24 -1.66
C PHE A 45 -12.36 0.63 -2.75
N PRO A 46 -13.66 0.42 -2.48
CA PRO A 46 -14.72 0.90 -3.36
C PRO A 46 -14.74 2.43 -3.47
N VAL A 47 -14.37 3.10 -2.37
CA VAL A 47 -14.22 4.55 -2.23
C VAL A 47 -12.80 4.82 -1.75
N GLN A 48 -12.20 5.93 -2.19
CA GLN A 48 -10.89 6.33 -1.70
C GLN A 48 -10.95 6.71 -0.21
N THR A 49 -10.06 6.14 0.58
CA THR A 49 -9.74 6.59 1.93
C THR A 49 -8.43 7.39 1.89
N GLU A 50 -8.38 8.51 2.60
CA GLU A 50 -7.15 9.31 2.74
C GLU A 50 -6.11 8.56 3.61
N GLY A 51 -4.81 8.80 3.37
CA GLY A 51 -3.73 8.26 4.19
C GLY A 51 -3.34 6.80 3.94
N ILE A 52 -3.92 6.14 2.94
CA ILE A 52 -3.54 4.78 2.54
C ILE A 52 -2.52 4.84 1.39
N ASP A 53 -1.40 4.14 1.56
CA ASP A 53 -0.46 3.85 0.48
C ASP A 53 -0.96 2.67 -0.35
N TYR A 54 -1.76 2.98 -1.37
CA TYR A 54 -2.35 1.97 -2.23
C TYR A 54 -1.33 1.20 -3.08
N GLN A 55 -0.18 1.81 -3.40
CA GLN A 55 0.88 1.14 -4.14
C GLN A 55 1.48 0.03 -3.27
N ALA A 56 1.82 0.32 -2.01
CA ALA A 56 2.30 -0.68 -1.07
C ALA A 56 1.28 -1.82 -0.87
N VAL A 57 -0.02 -1.48 -0.83
CA VAL A 57 -1.10 -2.46 -0.76
C VAL A 57 -1.14 -3.35 -2.02
N TYR A 58 -1.09 -2.77 -3.22
CA TYR A 58 -1.07 -3.50 -4.48
C TYR A 58 0.15 -4.44 -4.57
N ASP A 59 1.33 -3.93 -4.21
CA ASP A 59 2.58 -4.70 -4.26
C ASP A 59 2.54 -5.88 -3.29
N ALA A 60 2.01 -5.68 -2.08
CA ALA A 60 1.87 -6.76 -1.11
C ALA A 60 0.89 -7.86 -1.55
N LEU A 61 -0.25 -7.50 -2.16
CA LEU A 61 -1.20 -8.48 -2.72
C LEU A 61 -0.61 -9.22 -3.92
N THR A 62 0.12 -8.51 -4.77
CA THR A 62 0.85 -9.09 -5.91
C THR A 62 1.91 -10.07 -5.42
N GLN A 63 2.62 -9.74 -4.35
CA GLN A 63 3.60 -10.62 -3.72
C GLN A 63 2.94 -11.85 -3.09
N LEU A 64 1.82 -11.69 -2.39
CA LEU A 64 1.07 -12.79 -1.80
C LEU A 64 0.54 -13.74 -2.88
N TYR A 65 0.11 -13.20 -4.02
CA TYR A 65 -0.31 -14.03 -5.15
C TYR A 65 0.87 -14.78 -5.78
N ALA A 66 1.99 -14.09 -6.04
CA ALA A 66 3.17 -14.69 -6.64
C ALA A 66 3.80 -15.77 -5.75
N ASN A 67 3.70 -15.59 -4.44
CA ASN A 67 4.24 -16.48 -3.42
C ASN A 67 3.12 -16.83 -2.41
N PRO A 68 2.17 -17.70 -2.79
CA PRO A 68 1.02 -18.04 -1.95
C PRO A 68 1.46 -18.67 -0.64
N LEU A 69 0.72 -18.40 0.44
CA LEU A 69 1.04 -18.89 1.78
C LEU A 69 0.71 -20.39 1.89
N ASP A 70 1.66 -21.17 2.37
CA ASP A 70 1.42 -22.56 2.75
C ASP A 70 0.67 -22.62 4.07
N LEU A 71 -0.55 -23.17 4.06
CA LEU A 71 -1.44 -23.25 5.23
C LEU A 71 -0.87 -24.06 6.40
N ASN A 72 0.01 -25.02 6.12
CA ASN A 72 0.67 -25.82 7.16
C ASN A 72 1.83 -25.06 7.81
N ALA A 73 2.58 -24.29 7.03
CA ALA A 73 3.72 -23.52 7.55
C ALA A 73 3.32 -22.13 8.08
N ALA A 74 2.20 -21.57 7.63
CA ALA A 74 1.79 -20.21 7.94
C ALA A 74 1.46 -20.03 9.43
N THR A 75 1.94 -18.90 9.98
CA THR A 75 1.54 -18.47 11.33
C THR A 75 0.15 -17.84 11.28
N ARG A 76 -0.51 -17.76 12.44
CA ARG A 76 -1.81 -17.07 12.54
C ARG A 76 -1.71 -15.61 12.09
N ASP A 77 -0.66 -14.90 12.52
CA ASP A 77 -0.46 -13.49 12.15
C ASP A 77 -0.23 -13.32 10.63
N GLU A 78 0.51 -14.24 9.98
CA GLU A 78 0.67 -14.25 8.52
C GLU A 78 -0.69 -14.41 7.81
N LEU A 79 -1.54 -15.32 8.30
CA LEU A 79 -2.87 -15.55 7.73
C LEU A 79 -3.81 -14.37 8.00
N GLU A 80 -3.72 -13.75 9.18
CA GLU A 80 -4.55 -12.60 9.54
C GLU A 80 -4.19 -11.35 8.72
N ALA A 81 -2.90 -11.15 8.41
CA ALA A 81 -2.43 -10.07 7.54
C ALA A 81 -2.99 -10.14 6.11
N THR A 82 -3.55 -11.27 5.70
CA THR A 82 -4.21 -11.38 4.39
C THR A 82 -5.59 -10.73 4.37
N TYR A 83 -6.22 -10.54 5.54
CA TYR A 83 -7.61 -10.09 5.69
C TYR A 83 -8.66 -10.97 4.98
N LEU A 84 -8.29 -12.19 4.56
CA LEU A 84 -9.16 -13.11 3.83
C LEU A 84 -10.02 -14.01 4.73
N LEU A 85 -9.57 -14.21 5.98
CA LEU A 85 -10.16 -15.15 6.93
C LEU A 85 -10.72 -14.41 8.14
N SER A 86 -11.87 -14.87 8.64
CA SER A 86 -12.41 -14.39 9.91
C SER A 86 -11.69 -15.02 11.11
N GLN A 87 -11.81 -14.42 12.29
CA GLN A 87 -11.20 -14.93 13.52
C GLN A 87 -11.63 -16.36 13.84
N ARG A 88 -12.90 -16.66 13.60
CA ARG A 88 -13.46 -18.01 13.73
C ARG A 88 -12.84 -18.99 12.74
N GLN A 89 -12.68 -18.61 11.47
CA GLN A 89 -12.04 -19.46 10.46
C GLN A 89 -10.57 -19.73 10.80
N LEU A 90 -9.84 -18.71 11.28
CA LEU A 90 -8.47 -18.89 11.77
C LEU A 90 -8.41 -19.86 12.97
N SER A 91 -9.36 -19.76 13.90
CA SER A 91 -9.44 -20.67 15.06
C SER A 91 -9.82 -22.10 14.64
N SER A 92 -10.78 -22.27 13.71
CA SER A 92 -11.17 -23.60 13.19
C SER A 92 -10.02 -24.27 12.41
N LEU A 93 -9.26 -23.52 11.62
CA LEU A 93 -8.06 -24.02 10.94
C LEU A 93 -6.98 -24.45 11.95
N ALA A 94 -6.72 -23.63 12.98
CA ALA A 94 -5.73 -23.95 14.00
C ALA A 94 -6.14 -25.18 14.84
N ALA A 95 -7.42 -25.29 15.19
CA ALA A 95 -7.98 -26.44 15.90
C ALA A 95 -7.86 -27.72 15.06
N TYR A 96 -8.26 -27.66 13.79
CA TYR A 96 -8.14 -28.79 12.86
C TYR A 96 -6.69 -29.28 12.75
N ARG A 97 -5.72 -28.35 12.61
CA ARG A 97 -4.29 -28.68 12.56
C ARG A 97 -3.76 -29.30 13.86
N THR A 98 -4.32 -28.91 15.00
CA THR A 98 -3.93 -29.45 16.31
C THR A 98 -4.48 -30.87 16.51
N GLU A 99 -5.68 -31.14 16.01
CA GLU A 99 -6.37 -32.43 16.17
C GLU A 99 -5.92 -33.47 15.13
N PHE A 100 -5.81 -33.09 13.86
CA PHE A 100 -5.55 -34.01 12.74
C PHE A 100 -4.13 -33.90 12.16
N GLY A 101 -3.36 -32.88 12.54
CA GLY A 101 -2.02 -32.63 12.00
C GLY A 101 -2.01 -31.74 10.75
N ASP A 102 -0.96 -31.85 9.94
CA ASP A 102 -0.81 -31.07 8.72
C ASP A 102 -1.85 -31.46 7.65
N LEU A 103 -2.37 -30.47 6.93
CA LEU A 103 -3.26 -30.68 5.79
C LEU A 103 -2.52 -31.47 4.72
N LEU A 104 -3.09 -32.56 4.23
CA LEU A 104 -2.48 -33.37 3.17
C LEU A 104 -2.79 -32.80 1.79
N SER A 105 -3.93 -32.14 1.66
CA SER A 105 -4.43 -31.60 0.40
C SER A 105 -5.24 -30.34 0.61
N ILE A 106 -5.20 -29.43 -0.36
CA ILE A 106 -6.04 -28.22 -0.37
C ILE A 106 -7.54 -28.54 -0.32
N TYR A 107 -7.96 -29.74 -0.73
CA TYR A 107 -9.36 -30.17 -0.69
C TYR A 107 -9.87 -30.45 0.73
N GLU A 108 -8.99 -30.70 1.70
CA GLU A 108 -9.35 -30.87 3.12
C GLU A 108 -9.89 -29.58 3.74
N LEU A 109 -9.70 -28.42 3.10
CA LEU A 109 -10.37 -27.18 3.49
C LEU A 109 -11.90 -27.32 3.57
N GLN A 110 -12.51 -28.27 2.85
CA GLN A 110 -13.94 -28.55 2.94
C GLN A 110 -14.35 -29.28 4.22
N ALA A 111 -13.41 -29.98 4.88
CA ALA A 111 -13.63 -30.67 6.14
C ALA A 111 -13.45 -29.74 7.36
N ILE A 112 -12.75 -28.62 7.18
CA ILE A 112 -12.54 -27.65 8.26
C ILE A 112 -13.88 -26.96 8.57
N PRO A 113 -14.33 -26.97 9.84
CA PRO A 113 -15.50 -26.21 10.24
C PRO A 113 -15.40 -24.75 9.79
N ASP A 114 -16.51 -24.20 9.29
CA ASP A 114 -16.64 -22.78 8.94
C ASP A 114 -15.97 -22.32 7.64
N PHE A 115 -15.38 -23.27 6.91
CA PHE A 115 -14.91 -23.08 5.55
C PHE A 115 -16.01 -23.48 4.58
N ASP A 116 -16.61 -22.48 3.97
CA ASP A 116 -17.62 -22.69 2.96
C ASP A 116 -17.00 -22.60 1.55
N LEU A 117 -17.63 -23.22 0.55
CA LEU A 117 -17.11 -23.21 -0.83
C LEU A 117 -16.85 -21.80 -1.40
N SER A 118 -17.56 -20.77 -0.93
CA SER A 118 -17.29 -19.39 -1.37
C SER A 118 -15.99 -18.87 -0.78
N THR A 119 -15.76 -19.07 0.53
CA THR A 119 -14.49 -18.75 1.20
C THR A 119 -13.34 -19.51 0.58
N ILE A 120 -13.44 -20.82 0.42
CA ILE A 120 -12.37 -21.66 -0.14
C ILE A 120 -11.91 -21.11 -1.50
N ARG A 121 -12.85 -20.78 -2.40
CA ARG A 121 -12.49 -20.22 -3.71
C ARG A 121 -11.78 -18.87 -3.64
N ARG A 122 -12.10 -18.04 -2.64
CA ARG A 122 -11.38 -16.77 -2.43
C ARG A 122 -9.96 -17.00 -1.92
N LEU A 123 -9.72 -18.10 -1.20
CA LEU A 123 -8.40 -18.44 -0.63
C LEU A 123 -7.47 -19.12 -1.64
N LEU A 124 -8.00 -19.96 -2.53
CA LEU A 124 -7.20 -20.73 -3.50
C LEU A 124 -6.13 -19.93 -4.27
N PRO A 125 -6.35 -18.67 -4.68
CA PRO A 125 -5.32 -17.89 -5.38
C PRO A 125 -4.16 -17.43 -4.49
N PHE A 126 -4.36 -17.38 -3.17
CA PHE A 126 -3.40 -16.80 -2.22
C PHE A 126 -2.78 -17.84 -1.27
N MET A 127 -3.26 -19.09 -1.33
CA MET A 127 -2.89 -20.13 -0.36
C MET A 127 -2.62 -21.47 -1.05
N THR A 128 -1.66 -22.20 -0.50
CA THR A 128 -1.29 -23.55 -0.92
C THR A 128 -1.26 -24.49 0.27
N VAL A 129 -1.27 -25.79 -0.02
CA VAL A 129 -0.95 -26.83 0.95
C VAL A 129 0.24 -27.57 0.36
N ALA A 130 1.42 -27.40 0.95
CA ALA A 130 2.53 -28.27 0.62
C ALA A 130 2.20 -29.64 1.22
N GLY A 131 1.90 -30.62 0.35
CA GLY A 131 1.61 -31.99 0.80
C GLY A 131 2.73 -32.52 1.69
N SER A 132 2.38 -33.45 2.60
CA SER A 132 3.35 -34.06 3.51
C SER A 132 4.56 -34.62 2.74
N LYS A 133 5.74 -34.54 3.37
CA LYS A 133 7.00 -35.06 2.82
C LYS A 133 6.88 -36.58 2.62
N GLY A 134 6.37 -37.01 1.46
CA GLY A 134 6.35 -38.41 1.05
C GLY A 134 7.76 -38.96 0.82
N LEU A 135 7.89 -40.29 0.79
CA LEU A 135 9.15 -41.02 0.52
C LEU A 135 9.86 -40.62 -0.79
N PHE A 136 9.15 -39.97 -1.71
CA PHE A 136 9.73 -39.39 -2.93
C PHE A 136 9.66 -37.87 -2.86
N GLY A 137 10.78 -37.26 -2.48
CA GLY A 137 11.23 -35.89 -2.79
C GLY A 137 10.21 -34.75 -2.68
N ALA A 138 10.50 -33.78 -1.80
CA ALA A 138 9.78 -32.52 -1.72
C ALA A 138 9.50 -31.92 -3.11
N MET A 139 8.22 -31.66 -3.44
CA MET A 139 7.90 -30.75 -4.54
C MET A 139 8.64 -29.44 -4.27
N ALA A 140 9.53 -29.07 -5.19
CA ALA A 140 10.32 -27.87 -5.05
C ALA A 140 9.37 -26.68 -4.88
N THR A 141 9.48 -25.96 -3.76
CA THR A 141 8.77 -24.69 -3.60
C THR A 141 9.08 -23.82 -4.82
N PRO A 142 8.05 -23.27 -5.50
CA PRO A 142 8.26 -22.47 -6.71
C PRO A 142 9.31 -21.40 -6.44
N THR A 143 10.28 -21.32 -7.33
CA THR A 143 11.27 -20.26 -7.29
C THR A 143 10.80 -19.18 -8.25
N ASP A 144 10.59 -17.98 -7.71
CA ASP A 144 10.16 -16.83 -8.46
C ASP A 144 11.40 -16.06 -8.93
N ASN A 145 11.73 -16.18 -10.22
CA ASN A 145 12.89 -15.55 -10.84
C ASN A 145 12.47 -14.78 -12.08
N TYR A 146 12.47 -13.45 -12.01
CA TYR A 146 12.09 -12.62 -13.15
C TYR A 146 12.79 -11.27 -13.19
N LEU A 147 12.80 -10.70 -14.39
CA LEU A 147 13.16 -9.32 -14.70
C LEU A 147 11.95 -8.63 -15.34
N ILE A 148 11.55 -7.49 -14.80
CA ILE A 148 10.56 -6.59 -15.39
C ILE A 148 11.30 -5.34 -15.87
N VAL A 149 10.96 -4.89 -17.08
CA VAL A 149 11.33 -3.58 -17.62
C VAL A 149 10.06 -2.90 -18.08
N ARG A 150 9.80 -1.69 -17.59
CA ARG A 150 8.65 -0.87 -17.96
C ARG A 150 9.13 0.52 -18.39
N TYR A 151 8.49 1.02 -19.44
CA TYR A 151 8.61 2.39 -19.91
C TYR A 151 7.22 3.01 -19.98
N GLU A 152 7.11 4.24 -19.50
CA GLU A 152 5.87 5.01 -19.44
C GLU A 152 6.13 6.45 -19.86
N GLN A 153 5.20 7.04 -20.62
CA GLN A 153 5.29 8.43 -21.04
C GLN A 153 3.91 9.02 -21.33
N LEU A 154 3.72 10.28 -20.94
CA LEU A 154 2.65 11.16 -21.43
C LEU A 154 3.02 11.70 -22.82
N LEU A 155 2.08 11.59 -23.76
CA LEU A 155 2.35 11.93 -25.17
C LEU A 155 2.32 13.44 -25.41
N GLU A 156 1.41 14.15 -24.77
CA GLU A 156 1.31 15.60 -24.87
C GLU A 156 2.36 16.29 -23.98
N GLN A 157 2.97 17.35 -24.50
CA GLN A 157 4.04 18.07 -23.80
C GLN A 157 3.47 18.83 -22.61
N GLN A 158 3.97 18.52 -21.41
CA GLN A 158 3.69 19.31 -20.22
C GLN A 158 4.57 20.57 -20.20
N LYS A 159 4.05 21.65 -19.61
CA LYS A 159 4.72 22.95 -19.46
C LYS A 159 6.12 22.83 -18.84
N GLY A 160 6.33 21.90 -17.93
CA GLY A 160 7.61 21.64 -17.27
C GLY A 160 8.70 21.11 -18.20
N PHE A 161 8.32 20.49 -19.33
CA PHE A 161 9.22 20.02 -20.40
C PHE A 161 9.28 20.98 -21.59
N SER A 162 8.57 22.11 -21.53
CA SER A 162 8.69 23.15 -22.55
C SER A 162 9.94 24.00 -22.31
N GLU A 163 10.40 24.68 -23.37
CA GLU A 163 11.44 25.69 -23.21
C GLU A 163 10.99 26.78 -22.21
N ALA A 164 11.91 27.20 -21.35
CA ALA A 164 11.69 28.30 -20.42
C ALA A 164 11.81 29.61 -21.20
N MET A 165 10.68 30.29 -21.45
CA MET A 165 10.73 31.67 -21.94
C MET A 165 11.04 32.62 -20.77
N PRO A 166 11.97 33.58 -20.93
CA PRO A 166 12.29 34.52 -19.86
C PRO A 166 11.07 35.39 -19.55
N ASP A 167 10.82 35.63 -18.25
CA ASP A 167 9.81 36.59 -17.82
C ASP A 167 10.22 38.02 -18.23
N LYS A 168 9.30 39.00 -18.11
CA LYS A 168 9.54 40.43 -18.41
C LYS A 168 10.74 41.03 -17.65
N LYS A 169 11.25 40.35 -16.61
CA LYS A 169 12.44 40.69 -15.82
C LYS A 169 13.71 39.92 -16.21
N GLY A 170 13.69 39.12 -17.28
CA GLY A 170 14.83 38.31 -17.73
C GLY A 170 15.10 37.05 -16.90
N SER A 171 14.27 36.73 -15.90
CA SER A 171 14.40 35.51 -15.11
C SER A 171 13.70 34.34 -15.80
N PHE A 172 14.36 33.19 -15.88
CA PHE A 172 13.81 31.98 -16.46
C PHE A 172 12.93 31.25 -15.42
N PRO A 173 11.68 30.88 -15.76
CA PRO A 173 10.85 30.08 -14.87
C PRO A 173 11.43 28.66 -14.73
N THR A 174 11.29 28.07 -13.53
CA THR A 174 11.75 26.71 -13.25
C THR A 174 11.13 25.71 -14.24
N ARG A 175 11.93 24.75 -14.68
CA ARG A 175 11.54 23.64 -15.57
C ARG A 175 12.13 22.33 -15.06
N TYR A 176 11.62 21.23 -15.57
CA TYR A 176 12.20 19.92 -15.29
C TYR A 176 13.56 19.78 -15.98
N MET A 177 14.51 19.20 -15.27
CA MET A 177 15.89 19.09 -15.77
C MET A 177 16.11 17.87 -16.67
N GLY A 178 15.27 16.85 -16.53
CA GLY A 178 15.34 15.59 -17.27
C GLY A 178 14.23 15.39 -18.30
N GLY A 179 14.26 14.23 -18.97
CA GLY A 179 13.27 13.86 -19.98
C GLY A 179 11.94 13.34 -19.40
N PRO A 180 10.86 13.34 -20.19
CA PRO A 180 9.50 13.01 -19.75
C PRO A 180 9.21 11.52 -19.56
N GLY A 181 10.11 10.64 -20.00
CA GLY A 181 9.94 9.19 -19.87
C GLY A 181 10.30 8.67 -18.47
N GLN A 182 9.41 7.84 -17.92
CA GLN A 182 9.63 7.06 -16.72
C GLN A 182 10.21 5.69 -17.08
N TRP A 183 11.22 5.26 -16.35
CA TRP A 183 11.83 3.94 -16.49
C TRP A 183 11.73 3.18 -15.19
N TYR A 184 11.28 1.93 -15.27
CA TYR A 184 11.17 1.04 -14.11
C TYR A 184 11.81 -0.31 -14.44
N VAL A 185 12.72 -0.75 -13.58
CA VAL A 185 13.37 -2.05 -13.70
C VAL A 185 13.28 -2.78 -12.36
N ARG A 186 12.81 -4.03 -12.40
CA ARG A 186 12.76 -4.90 -11.22
C ARG A 186 13.34 -6.25 -11.55
N TYR A 187 14.38 -6.64 -10.82
CA TYR A 187 14.87 -8.01 -10.77
C TYR A 187 14.47 -8.63 -9.43
N ARG A 188 13.95 -9.86 -9.47
CA ARG A 188 13.60 -10.60 -8.27
C ARG A 188 14.00 -12.06 -8.41
N TYR A 189 14.61 -12.57 -7.36
CA TYR A 189 14.91 -13.98 -7.18
C TYR A 189 14.53 -14.40 -5.76
N SER A 190 13.38 -15.06 -5.61
CA SER A 190 12.88 -15.44 -4.29
C SER A 190 12.35 -16.86 -4.24
N ARG A 191 12.57 -17.49 -3.08
CA ARG A 191 11.99 -18.78 -2.73
C ARG A 191 11.24 -18.62 -1.40
N PRO A 192 9.91 -18.83 -1.39
CA PRO A 192 9.10 -18.65 -0.19
C PRO A 192 9.69 -19.35 1.04
N ARG A 193 9.70 -18.64 2.19
CA ARG A 193 10.20 -19.13 3.48
C ARG A 193 11.68 -19.53 3.54
N ALA A 194 12.45 -19.28 2.48
CA ALA A 194 13.87 -19.65 2.39
C ALA A 194 14.77 -18.43 2.15
N PHE A 195 14.59 -17.71 1.05
CA PHE A 195 15.36 -16.50 0.75
C PHE A 195 14.64 -15.58 -0.23
N SER A 196 15.02 -14.31 -0.26
CA SER A 196 14.53 -13.33 -1.22
C SER A 196 15.64 -12.34 -1.56
N ILE A 197 15.94 -12.20 -2.84
CA ILE A 197 16.87 -11.19 -3.37
C ILE A 197 16.08 -10.35 -4.36
N GLY A 198 16.22 -9.04 -4.27
CA GLY A 198 15.56 -8.14 -5.21
C GLY A 198 16.33 -6.85 -5.39
N LEU A 199 16.16 -6.29 -6.59
CA LEU A 199 16.70 -5.01 -7.01
C LEU A 199 15.61 -4.29 -7.78
N THR A 200 15.26 -3.10 -7.32
CA THR A 200 14.28 -2.22 -7.97
C THR A 200 14.95 -0.89 -8.28
N MET A 201 14.77 -0.42 -9.50
CA MET A 201 15.29 0.86 -9.97
C MET A 201 14.15 1.63 -10.64
N GLU A 202 14.05 2.92 -10.33
CA GLU A 202 13.07 3.82 -10.93
C GLU A 202 13.71 5.17 -11.25
N LYS A 203 13.35 5.69 -12.42
CA LYS A 203 13.61 7.08 -12.81
C LYS A 203 12.28 7.71 -13.13
N ASP A 204 11.94 8.79 -12.44
CA ASP A 204 10.70 9.51 -12.68
C ASP A 204 10.79 10.49 -13.87
N PRO A 205 9.63 10.90 -14.42
CA PRO A 205 9.57 11.97 -15.42
C PRO A 205 10.17 13.27 -14.88
N GLY A 206 11.08 13.88 -15.64
CA GLY A 206 11.71 15.15 -15.26
C GLY A 206 13.01 15.03 -14.47
N GLU A 207 13.40 13.83 -14.06
CA GLU A 207 14.66 13.59 -13.35
C GLU A 207 15.83 13.38 -14.32
N THR A 208 17.01 13.86 -13.93
CA THR A 208 18.23 13.70 -14.72
C THR A 208 18.90 12.37 -14.45
N MET A 209 19.26 11.64 -15.50
CA MET A 209 20.15 10.49 -15.37
C MET A 209 21.60 10.99 -15.42
N GLY A 210 22.28 11.00 -14.28
CA GLY A 210 23.60 11.62 -14.16
C GLY A 210 24.51 10.86 -13.21
N TRP A 211 25.78 10.72 -13.61
CA TRP A 211 26.83 10.23 -12.72
C TRP A 211 27.52 11.45 -12.09
N GLN A 212 27.06 11.85 -10.91
CA GLN A 212 27.63 12.97 -10.15
C GLN A 212 28.05 12.49 -8.76
N PRO A 213 29.24 11.86 -8.62
CA PRO A 213 29.73 11.34 -7.34
C PRO A 213 29.89 12.42 -6.26
N ALA A 214 30.17 13.67 -6.65
CA ALA A 214 30.28 14.80 -5.74
C ALA A 214 28.96 15.07 -4.98
N SER A 215 27.83 14.93 -5.68
CA SER A 215 26.48 14.94 -5.10
C SER A 215 25.97 13.54 -4.77
N ARG A 216 26.84 12.51 -4.83
CA ARG A 216 26.55 11.09 -4.57
C ARG A 216 25.40 10.51 -5.41
N ARG A 217 25.20 11.05 -6.60
CA ARG A 217 24.22 10.58 -7.60
C ARG A 217 24.90 9.60 -8.55
N TYR A 218 24.37 8.38 -8.63
CA TYR A 218 24.97 7.27 -9.38
C TYR A 218 24.01 6.75 -10.45
N GLY A 219 23.70 7.60 -11.44
CA GLY A 219 22.88 7.22 -12.59
C GLY A 219 21.39 7.39 -12.33
N ILE A 220 20.75 6.33 -11.82
CA ILE A 220 19.30 6.29 -11.56
C ILE A 220 19.03 6.80 -10.15
N ASP A 221 17.94 7.55 -10.01
CA ASP A 221 17.58 8.24 -8.78
C ASP A 221 17.19 7.26 -7.66
N TYR A 222 16.13 6.49 -7.90
CA TYR A 222 15.67 5.48 -6.96
C TYR A 222 16.34 4.13 -7.21
N VAL A 223 17.06 3.64 -6.20
CA VAL A 223 17.60 2.27 -6.19
C VAL A 223 17.30 1.63 -4.84
N SER A 224 16.59 0.52 -4.88
CA SER A 224 16.24 -0.29 -3.71
C SER A 224 16.75 -1.72 -3.87
N PHE A 225 17.48 -2.20 -2.87
CA PHE A 225 18.08 -3.54 -2.87
C PHE A 225 17.79 -4.26 -1.56
N HIS A 226 17.43 -5.53 -1.63
CA HIS A 226 17.29 -6.38 -0.44
C HIS A 226 17.85 -7.78 -0.67
N ALA A 227 18.39 -8.36 0.40
CA ALA A 227 18.72 -9.77 0.51
C ALA A 227 18.20 -10.30 1.85
N GLN A 228 17.37 -11.34 1.80
CA GLN A 228 16.73 -11.94 2.95
C GLN A 228 17.00 -13.44 2.98
N ILE A 229 17.19 -13.97 4.19
CA ILE A 229 17.22 -15.40 4.50
C ILE A 229 16.20 -15.67 5.61
N GLN A 230 15.44 -16.75 5.51
CA GLN A 230 14.39 -17.12 6.45
C GLN A 230 14.53 -18.57 6.93
N ASN A 231 14.05 -18.82 8.15
CA ASN A 231 13.87 -20.14 8.77
C ASN A 231 15.12 -21.04 8.74
N ARG A 232 16.27 -20.50 9.13
CA ARG A 232 17.54 -21.23 9.22
C ARG A 232 17.92 -21.51 10.68
N GLY A 233 17.48 -22.66 11.19
CA GLY A 233 17.73 -23.06 12.57
C GLY A 233 17.06 -22.10 13.56
N LYS A 234 17.85 -21.48 14.45
CA LYS A 234 17.35 -20.47 15.40
C LYS A 234 17.16 -19.08 14.76
N TRP A 235 17.70 -18.85 13.56
CA TRP A 235 17.46 -17.61 12.83
C TRP A 235 16.11 -17.68 12.14
N ARG A 236 15.18 -16.85 12.59
CA ARG A 236 13.85 -16.72 11.97
C ARG A 236 13.97 -15.97 10.65
N THR A 237 14.61 -14.81 10.70
CA THR A 237 14.78 -13.93 9.54
C THR A 237 16.05 -13.11 9.69
N ILE A 238 16.80 -12.96 8.60
CA ILE A 238 17.88 -11.97 8.46
C ILE A 238 17.61 -11.22 7.17
N VAL A 239 17.63 -9.88 7.22
CA VAL A 239 17.50 -9.02 6.04
C VAL A 239 18.65 -8.02 6.03
N ILE A 240 19.27 -7.84 4.86
CA ILE A 240 20.31 -6.85 4.58
C ILE A 240 19.85 -6.03 3.38
N GLY A 241 20.12 -4.72 3.41
CA GLY A 241 19.64 -3.76 2.41
C GLY A 241 18.41 -3.03 2.91
N ASP A 242 17.40 -2.88 2.06
CA ASP A 242 16.17 -2.16 2.34
C ASP A 242 15.09 -3.09 2.91
N TYR A 243 14.60 -2.75 4.09
CA TYR A 243 13.67 -3.58 4.85
C TYR A 243 12.66 -2.73 5.63
N GLN A 244 11.61 -3.38 6.12
CA GLN A 244 10.64 -2.80 7.04
C GLN A 244 10.33 -3.78 8.18
N LEU A 245 9.89 -3.27 9.33
CA LEU A 245 9.43 -4.08 10.47
C LEU A 245 8.00 -3.71 10.82
N GLN A 246 7.16 -4.74 11.04
CA GLN A 246 5.82 -4.57 11.59
C GLN A 246 5.74 -5.26 12.95
N THR A 247 5.53 -4.46 13.99
CA THR A 247 5.40 -4.93 15.37
C THR A 247 4.18 -4.33 16.04
N GLY A 248 3.43 -5.13 16.80
CA GLY A 248 2.28 -4.65 17.55
C GLY A 248 1.16 -4.13 16.66
N GLN A 249 0.51 -3.07 17.11
CA GLN A 249 -0.55 -2.35 16.40
C GLN A 249 -0.04 -1.22 15.51
N GLY A 250 1.29 -1.11 15.34
CA GLY A 250 1.92 -0.15 14.44
C GLY A 250 2.17 1.23 15.05
N LEU A 251 2.15 1.38 16.39
CA LEU A 251 2.46 2.67 17.04
C LEU A 251 3.96 2.99 17.06
N VAL A 252 4.83 1.98 17.10
CA VAL A 252 6.29 2.19 17.04
C VAL A 252 6.85 1.86 15.66
N LEU A 253 6.55 0.68 15.14
CA LEU A 253 7.03 0.17 13.85
C LEU A 253 5.87 -0.47 13.09
N SER A 254 5.56 0.09 11.94
CA SER A 254 4.58 -0.45 11.00
C SER A 254 5.24 -0.67 9.64
N ALA A 255 4.90 -1.78 8.97
CA ALA A 255 5.44 -2.12 7.65
C ALA A 255 4.36 -2.56 6.68
N GLY A 256 4.60 -2.29 5.40
CA GLY A 256 3.88 -2.89 4.29
C GLY A 256 2.37 -2.64 4.29
N PHE A 257 1.63 -3.73 4.01
CA PHE A 257 0.20 -3.74 3.77
C PHE A 257 -0.61 -3.49 5.04
N VAL A 258 -1.02 -2.23 5.20
CA VAL A 258 -1.80 -1.76 6.34
C VAL A 258 -3.10 -1.18 5.80
N LEU A 259 -4.19 -1.94 5.91
CA LEU A 259 -5.51 -1.46 5.52
C LEU A 259 -6.06 -0.49 6.56
N GLY A 260 -6.23 0.78 6.22
CA GLY A 260 -6.96 1.74 7.05
C GLY A 260 -8.47 1.44 7.11
N LYS A 261 -9.28 2.48 7.33
CA LYS A 261 -10.74 2.37 7.20
C LYS A 261 -11.09 1.99 5.77
N SER A 262 -11.85 0.91 5.62
CA SER A 262 -12.14 0.30 4.32
C SER A 262 -13.49 -0.43 4.36
N SER A 263 -13.92 -0.98 3.21
CA SER A 263 -15.12 -1.84 3.17
C SER A 263 -14.92 -3.20 3.85
N GLU A 264 -13.68 -3.63 4.12
CA GLU A 264 -13.46 -4.68 5.11
C GLU A 264 -13.50 -4.04 6.52
N THR A 265 -14.68 -4.15 7.14
CA THR A 265 -15.03 -3.38 8.34
C THR A 265 -14.56 -4.00 9.65
N VAL A 266 -14.18 -5.28 9.65
CA VAL A 266 -13.85 -6.02 10.88
C VAL A 266 -12.36 -6.34 10.97
N GLN A 267 -11.78 -7.03 9.99
CA GLN A 267 -10.41 -7.57 10.14
C GLN A 267 -9.30 -6.50 10.10
N THR A 268 -9.58 -5.30 9.59
CA THR A 268 -8.59 -4.23 9.38
C THR A 268 -8.12 -3.55 10.66
N VAL A 269 -8.91 -3.68 11.74
CA VAL A 269 -8.69 -2.96 13.00
C VAL A 269 -7.48 -3.49 13.78
N ARG A 270 -7.23 -4.81 13.75
CA ARG A 270 -6.03 -5.40 14.34
C ARG A 270 -4.89 -5.38 13.33
N ARG A 271 -3.70 -4.94 13.77
CA ARG A 271 -2.45 -5.18 13.03
C ARG A 271 -1.75 -6.42 13.59
N PRO A 272 -1.39 -7.40 12.74
CA PRO A 272 -0.60 -8.54 13.16
C PRO A 272 0.89 -8.19 13.25
N THR A 273 1.63 -8.89 14.13
CA THR A 273 3.09 -8.77 14.23
C THR A 273 3.75 -9.68 13.21
N LEU A 274 4.26 -9.11 12.12
CA LEU A 274 4.83 -9.86 11.01
C LEU A 274 6.37 -9.91 11.02
N GLY A 275 7.00 -9.07 11.86
CA GLY A 275 8.45 -8.99 11.99
C GLY A 275 9.13 -8.32 10.79
N ALA A 276 10.37 -8.69 10.53
CA ALA A 276 11.20 -8.12 9.48
C ALA A 276 10.81 -8.63 8.08
N ARG A 277 10.64 -7.70 7.14
CA ARG A 277 10.29 -7.98 5.74
C ARG A 277 11.17 -7.18 4.78
N PRO A 278 11.50 -7.74 3.61
CA PRO A 278 12.22 -7.01 2.58
C PRO A 278 11.32 -5.90 2.03
N PHE A 279 11.89 -4.74 1.76
CA PHE A 279 11.16 -3.65 1.15
C PHE A 279 11.09 -3.84 -0.36
N THR A 280 9.88 -3.77 -0.91
CA THR A 280 9.63 -4.05 -2.34
C THR A 280 8.63 -3.07 -2.94
N SER A 281 8.47 -1.89 -2.34
CA SER A 281 7.64 -0.83 -2.91
C SER A 281 8.48 0.05 -3.84
N LEU A 282 7.81 0.94 -4.55
CA LEU A 282 8.40 2.11 -5.23
C LEU A 282 8.44 3.35 -4.34
N THR A 283 7.86 3.28 -3.15
CA THR A 283 7.84 4.43 -2.24
C THR A 283 9.23 4.75 -1.69
N GLU A 284 9.61 6.03 -1.75
CA GLU A 284 10.95 6.49 -1.37
C GLU A 284 11.13 6.77 0.13
N TYR A 285 10.10 6.51 0.93
CA TYR A 285 10.11 6.73 2.37
C TYR A 285 9.56 5.52 3.13
N GLY A 286 9.76 5.52 4.46
CA GLY A 286 9.16 4.52 5.35
C GLY A 286 9.83 3.15 5.31
N TYR A 287 11.03 3.03 4.74
CA TYR A 287 11.88 1.84 4.82
C TYR A 287 13.15 2.13 5.60
N PHE A 288 13.84 1.07 6.02
CA PHE A 288 15.13 1.10 6.67
C PHE A 288 16.20 0.56 5.74
N ARG A 289 17.32 1.27 5.60
CA ARG A 289 18.48 0.83 4.83
C ARG A 289 19.59 0.38 5.78
N GLY A 290 19.82 -0.93 5.89
CA GLY A 290 20.81 -1.49 6.82
C GLY A 290 20.69 -2.99 7.00
N ALA A 291 20.62 -3.44 8.25
CA ALA A 291 20.44 -4.86 8.57
C ALA A 291 19.50 -5.07 9.75
N THR A 292 18.72 -6.14 9.67
CA THR A 292 17.90 -6.63 10.78
C THR A 292 17.98 -8.14 10.88
N ALA A 293 17.94 -8.65 12.11
CA ALA A 293 17.99 -10.07 12.37
C ALA A 293 17.06 -10.44 13.52
N THR A 294 16.25 -11.48 13.31
CA THR A 294 15.36 -12.08 14.30
C THR A 294 15.90 -13.46 14.69
N TYR A 295 16.23 -13.61 15.96
CA TYR A 295 16.80 -14.81 16.56
C TYR A 295 15.86 -15.39 17.63
N ALA A 296 15.53 -16.67 17.51
CA ALA A 296 14.75 -17.40 18.49
C ALA A 296 15.63 -17.81 19.67
N ILE A 297 15.61 -17.02 20.74
CA ILE A 297 16.32 -17.35 22.00
C ILE A 297 15.74 -18.63 22.58
N ARG A 298 14.40 -18.72 22.58
CA ARG A 298 13.62 -19.91 22.96
C ARG A 298 12.52 -20.12 21.91
N PRO A 299 11.90 -21.31 21.84
CA PRO A 299 10.77 -21.53 20.94
C PRO A 299 9.57 -20.60 21.16
N THR A 300 9.50 -19.93 22.31
CA THR A 300 8.44 -18.98 22.71
C THR A 300 8.93 -17.54 22.82
N LEU A 301 10.21 -17.26 22.54
CA LEU A 301 10.82 -15.95 22.73
C LEU A 301 11.76 -15.63 21.57
N ASP A 302 11.36 -14.67 20.76
CA ASP A 302 12.11 -14.15 19.63
C ASP A 302 12.66 -12.75 19.96
N LEU A 303 13.94 -12.51 19.65
CA LEU A 303 14.58 -11.21 19.73
C LEU A 303 14.90 -10.73 18.32
N THR A 304 14.43 -9.54 17.97
CA THR A 304 14.75 -8.85 16.74
C THR A 304 15.62 -7.64 17.04
N LEU A 305 16.75 -7.52 16.34
CA LEU A 305 17.61 -6.33 16.36
C LEU A 305 17.56 -5.66 14.99
N LEU A 306 17.60 -4.34 14.97
CA LEU A 306 17.61 -3.54 13.74
C LEU A 306 18.61 -2.40 13.84
N VAL A 307 19.31 -2.16 12.74
CA VAL A 307 20.19 -1.02 12.57
C VAL A 307 20.06 -0.51 11.14
N ALA A 308 19.81 0.78 11.00
CA ALA A 308 19.55 1.43 9.73
C ALA A 308 20.24 2.78 9.66
N ARG A 309 20.66 3.14 8.46
CA ARG A 309 21.22 4.45 8.14
C ARG A 309 20.60 4.93 6.83
N ASN A 310 19.64 5.83 6.96
CA ASN A 310 18.85 6.34 5.84
C ASN A 310 19.24 7.80 5.57
N ARG A 311 19.20 8.19 4.30
CA ARG A 311 19.20 9.61 3.90
C ARG A 311 17.78 9.95 3.50
N ARG A 312 17.26 11.03 4.06
CA ARG A 312 15.89 11.46 3.82
C ARG A 312 15.90 12.82 3.17
N ASP A 313 14.95 13.00 2.26
CA ASP A 313 14.76 14.27 1.61
C ASP A 313 14.08 15.21 2.61
N ALA A 314 14.73 16.35 2.85
CA ALA A 314 14.30 17.29 3.84
C ALA A 314 14.52 18.71 3.35
N ASN A 315 13.53 19.57 3.59
CA ASN A 315 13.71 20.98 3.31
C ASN A 315 14.64 21.59 4.34
N THR A 316 15.74 22.17 3.89
CA THR A 316 16.71 22.79 4.79
C THR A 316 16.64 24.31 4.72
N SER A 317 16.78 24.96 5.87
CA SER A 317 16.90 26.41 5.98
C SER A 317 18.06 26.77 6.89
N THR A 318 18.81 27.79 6.51
CA THR A 318 19.82 28.38 7.41
C THR A 318 19.10 29.21 8.47
N ASP A 319 19.24 28.84 9.74
CA ASP A 319 18.72 29.66 10.84
C ASP A 319 19.60 30.91 10.99
N SER A 320 18.96 32.07 11.15
CA SER A 320 19.61 33.35 11.45
C SER A 320 20.22 33.40 12.86
N SER A 321 20.01 32.36 13.68
CA SER A 321 20.31 32.33 15.11
C SER A 321 21.33 31.23 15.46
N ASP A 322 22.57 31.32 14.98
CA ASP A 322 23.77 30.53 15.37
C ASP A 322 23.71 28.97 15.37
N VAL A 323 22.57 28.33 15.12
CA VAL A 323 22.38 26.86 15.15
C VAL A 323 22.80 26.19 13.83
N GLY A 324 23.12 26.97 12.80
CA GLY A 324 23.55 26.48 11.49
C GLY A 324 22.36 26.07 10.60
N THR A 325 22.55 25.02 9.80
CA THR A 325 21.50 24.50 8.90
C THR A 325 20.51 23.66 9.69
N VAL A 326 19.20 23.90 9.50
CA VAL A 326 18.10 23.23 10.19
C VAL A 326 17.17 22.59 9.17
N ALA A 327 16.69 21.38 9.45
CA ALA A 327 15.68 20.71 8.63
C ALA A 327 14.28 21.15 9.09
N THR A 328 13.45 21.67 8.17
CA THR A 328 12.13 22.24 8.47
C THR A 328 10.96 21.29 8.19
N SER A 329 11.14 20.36 7.26
CA SER A 329 10.14 19.35 6.93
C SER A 329 10.80 18.11 6.33
N LEU A 330 10.15 16.97 6.49
CA LEU A 330 10.52 15.71 5.84
C LEU A 330 9.63 15.55 4.62
N GLN A 331 10.23 15.37 3.45
CA GLN A 331 9.50 15.17 2.21
C GLN A 331 9.13 13.68 2.05
N THR A 332 8.01 13.44 1.35
CA THR A 332 7.49 12.09 1.06
C THR A 332 7.09 11.93 -0.39
N SER A 333 7.34 12.93 -1.25
CA SER A 333 7.00 12.88 -2.67
C SER A 333 7.92 11.94 -3.44
N GLY A 334 9.21 11.92 -3.07
CA GLY A 334 10.25 11.17 -3.79
C GLY A 334 10.44 11.66 -5.21
N LEU A 335 10.42 12.98 -5.42
CA LEU A 335 10.52 13.59 -6.75
C LEU A 335 11.73 14.49 -6.79
N HIS A 336 12.62 14.31 -7.77
CA HIS A 336 13.90 15.01 -7.89
C HIS A 336 14.07 15.68 -9.28
N ARG A 337 13.09 16.51 -9.66
CA ARG A 337 12.93 17.02 -11.03
C ARG A 337 13.39 18.46 -11.22
N THR A 338 13.43 19.24 -10.13
CA THR A 338 13.80 20.67 -10.08
C THR A 338 15.04 20.91 -9.21
N PRO A 339 15.75 22.04 -9.35
CA PRO A 339 16.92 22.34 -8.53
C PRO A 339 16.65 22.27 -7.01
N SER A 340 15.52 22.81 -6.56
CA SER A 340 15.15 22.77 -5.13
C SER A 340 14.84 21.36 -4.63
N GLU A 341 14.22 20.53 -5.46
CA GLU A 341 13.99 19.12 -5.13
C GLU A 341 15.33 18.37 -5.03
N LEU A 342 16.29 18.68 -5.91
CA LEU A 342 17.63 18.08 -5.89
C LEU A 342 18.50 18.56 -4.71
N ASP A 343 18.33 19.79 -4.25
CA ASP A 343 19.03 20.30 -3.07
C ASP A 343 18.50 19.67 -1.77
N ASP A 344 17.19 19.38 -1.73
CA ASP A 344 16.55 18.72 -0.60
C ASP A 344 16.83 17.20 -0.56
N GLN A 345 17.24 16.60 -1.69
CA GLN A 345 17.49 15.16 -1.84
C GLN A 345 18.59 14.65 -0.89
N GLY A 346 18.23 13.70 -0.02
CA GLY A 346 19.14 13.02 0.90
C GLY A 346 19.91 13.97 1.84
N SER A 347 19.36 15.16 2.09
CA SER A 347 19.97 16.24 2.87
C SER A 347 20.04 15.94 4.37
N LEU A 348 19.13 15.10 4.89
CA LEU A 348 19.07 14.70 6.30
C LEU A 348 19.52 13.25 6.49
N LEU A 349 20.57 13.03 7.28
CA LEU A 349 20.99 11.68 7.65
C LEU A 349 20.27 11.23 8.92
N GLU A 350 19.56 10.11 8.81
CA GLU A 350 18.89 9.44 9.91
C GLU A 350 19.61 8.12 10.24
N THR A 351 19.97 7.94 11.51
CA THR A 351 20.50 6.68 12.05
C THR A 351 19.52 6.11 13.05
N THR A 352 19.05 4.90 12.81
CA THR A 352 18.03 4.26 13.62
C THR A 352 18.53 2.92 14.16
N VAL A 353 18.42 2.73 15.46
CA VAL A 353 18.77 1.50 16.17
C VAL A 353 17.56 1.07 16.98
N GLY A 354 17.24 -0.21 16.95
CA GLY A 354 16.08 -0.71 17.68
C GLY A 354 16.19 -2.18 18.05
N ALA A 355 15.37 -2.55 19.02
CA ALA A 355 15.21 -3.91 19.49
C ALA A 355 13.73 -4.21 19.70
N HIS A 356 13.32 -5.43 19.37
CA HIS A 356 11.98 -5.93 19.61
C HIS A 356 12.06 -7.32 20.22
N LEU A 357 11.48 -7.49 21.40
CA LEU A 357 11.37 -8.77 22.08
C LEU A 357 9.92 -9.23 21.97
N LEU A 358 9.70 -10.44 21.46
CA LEU A 358 8.37 -11.03 21.30
C LEU A 358 8.29 -12.34 22.06
N TYR A 359 7.43 -12.36 23.08
CA TYR A 359 7.00 -13.58 23.74
C TYR A 359 5.69 -14.08 23.13
N HIS A 360 5.65 -15.35 22.74
CA HIS A 360 4.46 -15.98 22.19
C HIS A 360 4.27 -17.39 22.76
N ASN A 361 3.04 -17.72 23.18
CA ASN A 361 2.71 -19.03 23.74
C ASN A 361 1.52 -19.65 23.01
N ARG A 362 1.74 -20.85 22.43
CA ARG A 362 0.71 -21.74 21.84
C ARG A 362 -0.39 -21.00 21.03
N GLN A 363 -0.01 -19.94 20.31
CA GLN A 363 -0.89 -19.08 19.50
C GLN A 363 -2.02 -18.35 20.26
N GLN A 364 -2.04 -18.38 21.60
CA GLN A 364 -3.10 -17.78 22.42
C GLN A 364 -2.69 -16.41 22.97
N ALA A 365 -1.47 -16.29 23.47
CA ALA A 365 -0.97 -15.05 24.07
C ALA A 365 0.29 -14.58 23.35
N GLN A 366 0.35 -13.28 23.10
CA GLN A 366 1.51 -12.59 22.56
C GLN A 366 1.76 -11.34 23.42
N LEU A 367 3.00 -11.13 23.81
CA LEU A 367 3.45 -9.92 24.49
C LEU A 367 4.75 -9.49 23.84
N GLY A 368 4.88 -8.21 23.51
CA GLY A 368 6.10 -7.70 22.94
C GLY A 368 6.48 -6.32 23.45
N LEU A 369 7.79 -6.08 23.46
CA LEU A 369 8.42 -4.83 23.84
C LEU A 369 9.26 -4.36 22.65
N THR A 370 9.00 -3.16 22.17
CA THR A 370 9.75 -2.51 21.09
C THR A 370 10.43 -1.27 21.63
N VAL A 371 11.72 -1.11 21.35
CA VAL A 371 12.49 0.10 21.62
C VAL A 371 13.10 0.57 20.31
N LEU A 372 12.90 1.84 19.97
CA LEU A 372 13.40 2.46 18.76
C LEU A 372 14.05 3.79 19.09
N GLN A 373 15.32 3.93 18.76
CA GLN A 373 16.06 5.17 18.86
C GLN A 373 16.41 5.68 17.47
N THR A 374 16.00 6.90 17.18
CA THR A 374 16.24 7.60 15.91
C THR A 374 17.10 8.82 16.19
N THR A 375 18.21 8.97 15.46
CA THR A 375 19.14 10.09 15.59
C THR A 375 19.35 10.75 14.24
N PHE A 376 19.16 12.07 14.20
CA PHE A 376 19.41 12.92 13.05
C PHE A 376 20.76 13.62 13.17
N ASP A 377 21.47 13.81 12.06
CA ASP A 377 22.71 14.61 12.04
C ASP A 377 22.43 16.11 12.17
N THR A 378 21.36 16.56 11.53
CA THR A 378 20.90 17.94 11.47
C THR A 378 19.74 18.16 12.44
N PHE A 379 19.63 19.36 13.01
CA PHE A 379 18.54 19.69 13.93
C PHE A 379 17.22 19.74 13.14
N LEU A 380 16.23 18.94 13.55
CA LEU A 380 14.89 18.97 12.96
C LEU A 380 14.04 19.94 13.76
N GLN A 381 13.57 21.00 13.12
CA GLN A 381 12.67 21.99 13.72
C GLN A 381 11.71 22.52 12.67
N ARG A 382 10.43 22.24 12.88
CA ARG A 382 9.40 22.77 11.99
C ARG A 382 9.28 24.28 12.10
N ARG A 383 8.79 24.89 11.02
CA ARG A 383 8.48 26.32 10.98
C ARG A 383 7.55 26.70 12.14
N ASP A 384 7.82 27.83 12.77
CA ASP A 384 7.02 28.36 13.86
C ASP A 384 5.64 28.80 13.37
N LEU A 385 4.70 27.86 13.43
CA LEU A 385 3.30 28.04 13.06
C LEU A 385 2.46 27.46 14.20
N PRO A 386 1.26 28.02 14.50
CA PRO A 386 0.47 27.59 15.65
C PRO A 386 0.17 26.08 15.69
N TYR A 387 -0.04 25.46 14.52
CA TYR A 387 -0.29 24.01 14.44
C TYR A 387 0.96 23.14 14.62
N ASN A 388 2.17 23.71 14.50
CA ASN A 388 3.44 23.01 14.67
C ASN A 388 3.95 23.03 16.12
N GLN A 389 3.27 23.70 17.05
CA GLN A 389 3.75 23.90 18.42
C GLN A 389 4.18 22.61 19.14
N TYR A 390 3.47 21.51 18.90
CA TYR A 390 3.74 20.22 19.55
C TYR A 390 4.56 19.26 18.70
N GLU A 391 4.98 19.65 17.50
CA GLU A 391 5.79 18.83 16.61
C GLU A 391 7.18 18.54 17.20
N PHE A 392 7.80 17.46 16.75
CA PHE A 392 9.12 17.08 17.23
C PHE A 392 10.16 18.16 16.88
N THR A 393 10.93 18.56 17.88
CA THR A 393 12.07 19.47 17.73
C THR A 393 13.30 18.83 18.35
N GLY A 394 14.36 18.59 17.59
CA GLY A 394 15.58 18.01 18.14
C GLY A 394 16.35 17.10 17.18
N LYS A 395 17.33 16.37 17.74
CA LYS A 395 18.15 15.38 17.01
C LYS A 395 17.88 13.94 17.42
N HIS A 396 17.39 13.71 18.63
CA HIS A 396 17.24 12.35 19.17
C HIS A 396 15.78 12.09 19.53
N ASN A 397 15.22 11.01 19.01
CA ASN A 397 13.89 10.52 19.37
C ASN A 397 14.01 9.09 19.89
N LEU A 398 13.45 8.82 21.06
CA LEU A 398 13.37 7.50 21.66
C LEU A 398 11.90 7.13 21.81
N VAL A 399 11.48 6.03 21.22
CA VAL A 399 10.12 5.49 21.33
C VAL A 399 10.19 4.11 21.96
N VAL A 400 9.44 3.92 23.03
CA VAL A 400 9.32 2.63 23.72
C VAL A 400 7.85 2.22 23.68
N GLY A 401 7.56 1.02 23.18
CA GLY A 401 6.20 0.50 23.07
C GLY A 401 6.07 -0.90 23.62
N VAL A 402 4.96 -1.16 24.31
CA VAL A 402 4.54 -2.48 24.78
C VAL A 402 3.24 -2.84 24.10
N HIS A 403 3.18 -4.01 23.49
CA HIS A 403 1.97 -4.54 22.87
C HIS A 403 1.63 -5.92 23.41
N GLY A 404 0.35 -6.23 23.38
CA GLY A 404 -0.18 -7.52 23.78
C GLY A 404 -1.34 -7.95 22.91
N GLY A 405 -1.47 -9.26 22.76
CA GLY A 405 -2.58 -9.90 22.09
C GLY A 405 -3.02 -11.13 22.87
N TYR A 406 -4.33 -11.34 22.98
CA TYR A 406 -4.88 -12.52 23.64
C TYR A 406 -6.07 -13.07 22.86
N ILE A 407 -5.97 -14.34 22.48
CA ILE A 407 -6.96 -15.06 21.70
C ILE A 407 -7.56 -16.17 22.55
N ARG A 408 -8.88 -16.14 22.68
CA ARG A 408 -9.64 -17.19 23.35
C ARG A 408 -10.94 -17.45 22.59
N HIS A 409 -11.06 -18.64 22.00
CA HIS A 409 -12.21 -19.05 21.17
C HIS A 409 -12.47 -18.05 20.02
N ASN A 410 -13.56 -17.29 20.14
CA ASN A 410 -14.02 -16.33 19.13
C ASN A 410 -13.60 -14.89 19.44
N TRP A 411 -12.84 -14.67 20.53
CA TRP A 411 -12.34 -13.37 20.95
C TRP A 411 -10.85 -13.24 20.60
N ASN A 412 -10.50 -12.14 19.95
CA ASN A 412 -9.12 -11.73 19.72
C ASN A 412 -8.96 -10.30 20.22
N LEU A 413 -8.32 -10.16 21.39
CA LEU A 413 -8.02 -8.90 22.04
C LEU A 413 -6.63 -8.44 21.62
N PHE A 414 -6.47 -7.14 21.44
CA PHE A 414 -5.17 -6.52 21.15
C PHE A 414 -5.05 -5.17 21.85
N ALA A 415 -3.82 -4.81 22.21
CA ALA A 415 -3.49 -3.49 22.72
C ALA A 415 -2.03 -3.14 22.45
N GLU A 416 -1.73 -1.87 22.28
CA GLU A 416 -0.39 -1.30 22.26
C GLU A 416 -0.38 0.04 22.98
N LEU A 417 0.64 0.24 23.82
CA LEU A 417 0.94 1.48 24.51
C LEU A 417 2.37 1.87 24.17
N ALA A 418 2.58 3.08 23.67
CA ALA A 418 3.88 3.62 23.32
C ALA A 418 4.10 4.98 23.95
N ARG A 419 5.35 5.29 24.28
CA ARG A 419 5.78 6.58 24.80
C ARG A 419 6.98 7.07 24.01
N SER A 420 6.91 8.31 23.55
CA SER A 420 8.00 8.98 22.84
C SER A 420 8.72 9.96 23.76
N GLY A 421 10.03 10.10 23.62
CA GLY A 421 10.84 11.09 24.32
C GLY A 421 12.02 11.58 23.46
N GLY A 422 12.64 12.68 23.89
CA GLY A 422 13.84 13.25 23.25
C GLY A 422 13.63 14.54 22.47
N SER A 423 12.38 14.97 22.27
CA SER A 423 12.06 16.30 21.75
C SER A 423 12.50 17.39 22.76
N ALA A 424 13.12 18.46 22.28
CA ALA A 424 13.59 19.58 23.07
C ALA A 424 12.44 20.48 23.59
N THR A 425 11.33 20.54 22.87
CA THR A 425 10.17 21.39 23.20
C THR A 425 9.11 20.61 23.96
N ASN A 426 8.54 19.58 23.33
CA ASN A 426 7.43 18.80 23.84
C ASN A 426 7.75 17.31 23.74
N SER A 427 8.13 16.74 24.88
CA SER A 427 8.57 15.34 25.01
C SER A 427 7.64 14.56 25.94
N GLY A 428 7.68 13.24 25.85
CA GLY A 428 6.99 12.35 26.79
C GLY A 428 5.56 11.97 26.41
N GLY A 429 5.08 12.36 25.22
CA GLY A 429 3.74 11.99 24.76
C GLY A 429 3.51 10.48 24.70
N VAL A 430 2.26 10.09 24.93
CA VAL A 430 1.82 8.70 24.95
C VAL A 430 0.84 8.44 23.80
N GLY A 431 1.01 7.30 23.15
CA GLY A 431 0.06 6.74 22.20
C GLY A 431 -0.48 5.42 22.72
N ALA A 432 -1.79 5.22 22.69
CA ALA A 432 -2.45 4.00 23.10
C ALA A 432 -3.49 3.59 22.06
N VAL A 433 -3.53 2.32 21.71
CA VAL A 433 -4.58 1.72 20.89
C VAL A 433 -4.94 0.36 21.46
N GLY A 434 -6.22 0.04 21.49
CA GLY A 434 -6.68 -1.26 21.99
C GLY A 434 -8.07 -1.60 21.51
N GLY A 435 -8.37 -2.88 21.42
CA GLY A 435 -9.61 -3.33 20.84
C GLY A 435 -9.81 -4.83 20.88
N ALA A 436 -10.90 -5.25 20.24
CA ALA A 436 -11.32 -6.63 20.18
C ALA A 436 -11.95 -6.94 18.81
N LEU A 437 -11.62 -8.10 18.27
CA LEU A 437 -12.35 -8.75 17.19
C LEU A 437 -13.13 -9.92 17.79
N VAL A 438 -14.45 -9.94 17.57
CA VAL A 438 -15.35 -10.93 18.17
C VAL A 438 -16.26 -11.52 17.10
N SER A 439 -16.18 -12.84 16.91
CA SER A 439 -17.17 -13.58 16.12
C SER A 439 -18.32 -14.03 17.03
N LEU A 440 -19.37 -13.21 17.12
CA LEU A 440 -20.53 -13.47 17.99
C LEU A 440 -21.33 -14.71 17.55
N SER A 441 -21.41 -14.96 16.24
CA SER A 441 -22.09 -16.13 15.68
C SER A 441 -21.43 -16.56 14.36
N LYS A 442 -21.99 -17.58 13.68
CA LYS A 442 -21.54 -17.96 12.33
C LYS A 442 -21.80 -16.88 11.27
N THR A 443 -22.68 -15.92 11.58
CA THR A 443 -23.16 -14.89 10.66
C THR A 443 -22.80 -13.47 11.10
N VAL A 444 -22.43 -13.25 12.37
CA VAL A 444 -22.15 -11.91 12.92
C VAL A 444 -20.72 -11.84 13.41
N ASP A 445 -19.93 -10.96 12.80
CA ASP A 445 -18.60 -10.56 13.25
C ASP A 445 -18.61 -9.09 13.68
N LEU A 446 -17.97 -8.79 14.80
CA LEU A 446 -17.89 -7.46 15.41
C LEU A 446 -16.41 -7.08 15.62
N SER A 447 -16.12 -5.80 15.47
CA SER A 447 -14.83 -5.20 15.82
C SER A 447 -15.03 -3.92 16.61
N VAL A 448 -14.21 -3.71 17.62
CA VAL A 448 -14.15 -2.49 18.41
C VAL A 448 -12.70 -2.07 18.53
N ALA A 449 -12.40 -0.79 18.32
CA ALA A 449 -11.12 -0.20 18.68
C ALA A 449 -11.28 1.17 19.31
N LEU A 450 -10.45 1.41 20.31
CA LEU A 450 -10.26 2.69 20.96
C LEU A 450 -8.82 3.13 20.73
N ARG A 451 -8.63 4.41 20.46
CA ARG A 451 -7.31 5.01 20.23
C ARG A 451 -7.19 6.37 20.91
N HIS A 452 -6.00 6.65 21.39
CA HIS A 452 -5.63 7.91 22.02
C HIS A 452 -4.16 8.21 21.76
N TYR A 453 -3.87 9.29 21.04
CA TYR A 453 -2.55 9.76 20.70
C TYR A 453 -2.39 11.19 21.19
N ASP A 454 -1.46 11.41 22.09
CA ASP A 454 -1.15 12.74 22.60
C ASP A 454 -0.67 13.66 21.47
N ARG A 455 -0.79 14.97 21.72
CA ARG A 455 -0.35 16.03 20.79
C ARG A 455 1.17 16.02 20.57
N ASN A 456 1.92 15.53 21.55
CA ASN A 456 3.38 15.46 21.59
C ASN A 456 3.92 14.02 21.51
N PHE A 457 3.12 13.08 20.98
CA PHE A 457 3.57 11.72 20.72
C PHE A 457 4.24 11.63 19.34
N HIS A 458 5.54 11.33 19.33
CA HIS A 458 6.41 11.41 18.16
C HIS A 458 6.94 10.04 17.76
N SER A 459 6.42 9.49 16.67
CA SER A 459 6.89 8.24 16.06
C SER A 459 6.98 8.40 14.54
N PHE A 460 8.16 8.17 13.96
CA PHE A 460 8.44 8.44 12.53
C PHE A 460 8.09 7.26 11.61
N TYR A 461 8.01 6.05 12.16
CA TYR A 461 7.70 4.81 11.43
C TYR A 461 6.39 4.18 11.90
N SER A 462 5.54 4.98 12.56
CA SER A 462 4.21 4.54 12.96
C SER A 462 3.24 4.63 11.79
N ASN A 463 2.39 3.63 11.68
CA ASN A 463 1.22 3.63 10.81
C ASN A 463 0.18 2.73 11.47
N GLY A 464 -0.31 3.22 12.62
CA GLY A 464 -1.36 2.58 13.42
C GLY A 464 -2.75 2.89 12.88
N PHE A 465 -3.78 2.35 13.52
CA PHE A 465 -5.16 2.68 13.15
C PHE A 465 -5.47 4.14 13.56
N SER A 466 -5.72 5.01 12.58
CA SER A 466 -5.99 6.45 12.78
C SER A 466 -6.84 7.02 11.65
N GLU A 467 -7.44 8.19 11.91
CA GLU A 467 -8.03 9.06 10.90
C GLU A 467 -6.96 9.89 10.20
N GLY A 468 -5.98 10.39 10.95
CA GLY A 468 -4.84 11.10 10.40
C GLY A 468 -3.85 10.19 9.67
N THR A 469 -3.02 10.79 8.81
CA THR A 469 -1.87 10.12 8.17
C THR A 469 -0.73 9.81 9.15
N ARG A 470 -0.75 10.43 10.33
CA ARG A 470 0.21 10.22 11.43
C ARG A 470 -0.56 9.88 12.69
N THR A 471 0.00 9.00 13.52
CA THR A 471 -0.57 8.61 14.81
C THR A 471 -0.24 9.65 15.89
N ILE A 472 -0.73 10.89 15.75
CA ILE A 472 -0.48 11.99 16.71
C ILE A 472 -1.73 12.86 16.82
N ASN A 473 -1.96 13.46 17.99
CA ASN A 473 -3.03 14.44 18.21
C ASN A 473 -4.43 13.88 17.88
N GLU A 474 -4.76 12.65 18.25
CA GLU A 474 -6.04 12.04 17.87
C GLU A 474 -6.60 11.14 18.97
N SER A 475 -7.89 11.23 19.24
CA SER A 475 -8.61 10.27 20.06
C SER A 475 -9.84 9.80 19.32
N GLY A 476 -10.13 8.50 19.33
CA GLY A 476 -11.25 7.98 18.56
C GLY A 476 -11.73 6.61 19.00
N ALA A 477 -12.93 6.28 18.54
CA ALA A 477 -13.60 5.02 18.79
C ALA A 477 -14.21 4.50 17.48
N TYR A 478 -13.87 3.27 17.14
CA TYR A 478 -14.30 2.56 15.94
C TYR A 478 -15.16 1.36 16.32
N LEU A 479 -16.29 1.21 15.63
CA LEU A 479 -17.18 0.06 15.73
C LEU A 479 -17.46 -0.46 14.32
N GLY A 480 -17.01 -1.67 14.02
CA GLY A 480 -17.26 -2.34 12.74
C GLY A 480 -18.10 -3.60 12.91
N LEU A 481 -19.08 -3.80 12.03
CA LEU A 481 -19.99 -4.94 12.01
C LEU A 481 -19.98 -5.59 10.62
N LYS A 482 -20.01 -6.92 10.58
CA LYS A 482 -20.23 -7.70 9.37
C LYS A 482 -21.29 -8.77 9.65
N TYR A 483 -22.38 -8.71 8.89
CA TYR A 483 -23.53 -9.58 9.04
C TYR A 483 -23.82 -10.34 7.74
N THR A 484 -23.67 -11.66 7.79
CA THR A 484 -24.03 -12.56 6.69
C THR A 484 -25.46 -13.03 6.89
N VAL A 485 -26.42 -12.32 6.29
CA VAL A 485 -27.86 -12.65 6.39
C VAL A 485 -28.12 -14.09 5.94
N TYR A 486 -27.55 -14.48 4.80
CA TYR A 486 -27.48 -15.86 4.32
C TYR A 486 -26.33 -15.96 3.31
N ARG A 487 -26.04 -17.17 2.79
CA ARG A 487 -24.85 -17.45 1.96
C ARG A 487 -24.62 -16.55 0.73
N LYS A 488 -25.63 -15.78 0.29
CA LYS A 488 -25.52 -14.89 -0.88
C LYS A 488 -25.57 -13.40 -0.52
N VAL A 489 -25.99 -13.02 0.68
CA VAL A 489 -26.12 -11.62 1.10
C VAL A 489 -25.27 -11.36 2.33
N THR A 490 -24.36 -10.41 2.19
CA THR A 490 -23.51 -9.92 3.28
C THR A 490 -23.69 -8.41 3.41
N LEU A 491 -23.95 -7.96 4.63
CA LEU A 491 -23.99 -6.57 5.02
C LEU A 491 -22.74 -6.27 5.85
N GLY A 492 -22.12 -5.12 5.61
CA GLY A 492 -20.99 -4.63 6.38
C GLY A 492 -21.23 -3.17 6.70
N GLY A 493 -20.76 -2.71 7.86
CA GLY A 493 -20.74 -1.30 8.16
C GLY A 493 -19.80 -0.96 9.29
N PHE A 494 -19.41 0.31 9.35
CA PHE A 494 -18.65 0.83 10.48
C PHE A 494 -19.13 2.22 10.86
N VAL A 495 -18.85 2.59 12.10
CA VAL A 495 -18.94 3.95 12.62
C VAL A 495 -17.64 4.26 13.34
N ASP A 496 -17.01 5.38 12.98
CA ASP A 496 -15.80 5.89 13.59
C ASP A 496 -16.05 7.31 14.08
N TYR A 497 -15.79 7.55 15.36
CA TYR A 497 -15.75 8.89 15.94
C TYR A 497 -14.29 9.26 16.19
N PHE A 498 -13.90 10.47 15.79
CA PHE A 498 -12.55 10.97 16.01
C PHE A 498 -12.57 12.44 16.46
N ASN A 499 -11.60 12.76 17.30
CA ASN A 499 -11.37 14.09 17.84
C ASN A 499 -9.88 14.41 17.78
N PHE A 500 -9.55 15.60 17.30
CA PHE A 500 -8.22 16.18 17.22
C PHE A 500 -8.14 17.30 18.24
N PRO A 501 -7.53 17.06 19.42
CA PRO A 501 -7.48 18.05 20.49
C PRO A 501 -6.71 19.33 20.13
N TRP A 502 -5.81 19.30 19.15
CA TRP A 502 -5.01 20.44 18.69
C TRP A 502 -5.24 20.76 17.21
N LEU A 503 -4.77 21.95 16.82
CA LEU A 503 -4.76 22.49 15.47
C LEU A 503 -4.08 21.56 14.46
N LYS A 504 -4.50 21.62 13.20
CA LYS A 504 -3.90 20.87 12.10
C LYS A 504 -3.66 21.79 10.91
N TYR A 505 -2.86 21.32 9.95
CA TYR A 505 -2.74 21.99 8.67
C TYR A 505 -4.14 22.19 8.05
N LEU A 506 -4.45 23.44 7.66
CA LEU A 506 -5.77 23.88 7.15
C LEU A 506 -6.94 23.85 8.15
N ILE A 507 -6.67 23.68 9.46
CA ILE A 507 -7.70 23.68 10.51
C ILE A 507 -7.20 24.44 11.74
N ASP A 508 -7.73 25.66 11.92
CA ASP A 508 -7.23 26.63 12.91
C ASP A 508 -7.92 26.51 14.28
N LYS A 509 -8.65 25.40 14.54
CA LYS A 509 -9.22 25.06 15.86
C LYS A 509 -9.15 23.55 16.13
N PRO A 510 -9.21 23.10 17.39
CA PRO A 510 -9.50 21.71 17.72
C PRO A 510 -10.74 21.24 16.95
N SER A 511 -10.68 20.03 16.40
CA SER A 511 -11.69 19.55 15.45
C SER A 511 -12.17 18.15 15.79
N LYS A 512 -13.43 17.86 15.47
CA LYS A 512 -14.03 16.54 15.63
C LYS A 512 -14.77 16.13 14.38
N GLY A 513 -15.02 14.83 14.24
CA GLY A 513 -15.73 14.29 13.10
C GLY A 513 -16.28 12.90 13.35
N PHE A 514 -17.15 12.49 12.42
CA PHE A 514 -17.76 11.18 12.37
C PHE A 514 -17.63 10.66 10.96
N ASP A 515 -17.30 9.38 10.83
CA ASP A 515 -17.24 8.68 9.56
C ASP A 515 -18.02 7.38 9.69
N TYR A 516 -18.91 7.09 8.76
CA TYR A 516 -19.61 5.82 8.74
C TYR A 516 -19.83 5.32 7.32
N LEU A 517 -19.75 4.01 7.17
CA LEU A 517 -19.90 3.31 5.91
C LEU A 517 -20.90 2.17 6.08
N LEU A 518 -21.75 1.99 5.07
CA LEU A 518 -22.64 0.86 4.93
C LEU A 518 -22.39 0.21 3.56
N GLN A 519 -22.23 -1.10 3.55
CA GLN A 519 -22.05 -1.91 2.35
C GLN A 519 -23.05 -3.06 2.34
N ALA A 520 -23.69 -3.28 1.20
CA ALA A 520 -24.50 -4.45 0.94
C ALA A 520 -23.94 -5.20 -0.28
N ARG A 521 -23.71 -6.51 -0.13
CA ARG A 521 -23.16 -7.37 -1.16
C ARG A 521 -24.10 -8.53 -1.44
N TYR A 522 -24.43 -8.72 -2.72
CA TYR A 522 -25.27 -9.80 -3.20
C TYR A 522 -24.57 -10.65 -4.26
N THR A 523 -24.46 -11.96 -4.01
CA THR A 523 -23.79 -12.94 -4.87
C THR A 523 -24.78 -14.06 -5.26
N PRO A 524 -25.70 -13.80 -6.22
CA PRO A 524 -26.74 -14.75 -6.59
C PRO A 524 -26.20 -16.10 -7.06
N ASN A 525 -25.06 -16.07 -7.77
CA ASN A 525 -24.38 -17.22 -8.35
C ASN A 525 -22.85 -16.98 -8.38
N ARG A 526 -22.08 -17.93 -8.92
CA ARG A 526 -20.61 -17.87 -8.96
C ARG A 526 -20.03 -16.85 -9.96
N LYS A 527 -20.85 -16.36 -10.89
CA LYS A 527 -20.44 -15.49 -12.01
C LYS A 527 -20.91 -14.06 -11.85
N THR A 528 -21.78 -13.76 -10.88
CA THR A 528 -22.44 -12.46 -10.75
C THR A 528 -22.31 -11.96 -9.32
N THR A 529 -21.83 -10.72 -9.17
CA THR A 529 -21.73 -10.02 -7.88
C THR A 529 -22.28 -8.61 -8.04
N PHE A 530 -23.17 -8.23 -7.15
CA PHE A 530 -23.64 -6.86 -7.00
C PHE A 530 -23.20 -6.35 -5.64
N TYR A 531 -22.77 -5.10 -5.58
CA TYR A 531 -22.60 -4.44 -4.29
C TYR A 531 -22.97 -2.97 -4.37
N ALA A 532 -23.48 -2.47 -3.25
CA ALA A 532 -23.80 -1.08 -3.02
C ALA A 532 -23.00 -0.59 -1.80
N VAL A 533 -22.43 0.60 -1.90
CA VAL A 533 -21.72 1.25 -0.79
C VAL A 533 -22.30 2.64 -0.60
N TYR A 534 -22.59 2.97 0.65
CA TYR A 534 -22.91 4.30 1.13
C TYR A 534 -21.85 4.71 2.14
N HIS A 535 -21.25 5.88 1.94
CA HIS A 535 -20.20 6.40 2.80
C HIS A 535 -20.49 7.87 3.09
N GLU A 536 -20.51 8.24 4.36
CA GLU A 536 -20.73 9.62 4.78
C GLU A 536 -19.71 10.03 5.84
N GLU A 537 -19.08 11.17 5.60
CA GLU A 537 -18.00 11.71 6.40
C GLU A 537 -18.33 13.14 6.82
N HIS A 538 -18.23 13.41 8.12
CA HIS A 538 -18.37 14.71 8.73
C HIS A 538 -17.03 15.15 9.29
N LYS A 539 -16.44 16.19 8.71
CA LYS A 539 -15.18 16.78 9.14
C LYS A 539 -15.35 18.27 9.33
N GLN A 540 -14.44 18.89 10.07
CA GLN A 540 -14.37 20.35 10.16
C GLN A 540 -13.17 20.85 9.35
N LYS A 541 -13.37 21.91 8.55
CA LYS A 541 -12.32 22.54 7.73
C LYS A 541 -12.37 24.06 7.88
N ASN A 542 -11.24 24.73 7.64
CA ASN A 542 -11.23 26.18 7.50
C ASN A 542 -12.00 26.57 6.23
N LEU A 543 -13.00 27.41 6.38
CA LEU A 543 -13.62 28.17 5.31
C LEU A 543 -13.08 29.60 5.38
N THR A 544 -12.46 30.05 4.29
CA THR A 544 -11.93 31.42 4.19
C THR A 544 -12.97 32.26 3.47
N ILE A 545 -13.57 33.23 4.19
CA ILE A 545 -14.49 34.21 3.60
C ILE A 545 -13.85 35.59 3.80
N GLY A 546 -13.30 36.16 2.73
CA GLY A 546 -12.54 37.41 2.81
C GLY A 546 -11.24 37.26 3.60
N LYS A 547 -11.07 38.02 4.69
CA LYS A 547 -9.90 37.94 5.60
C LYS A 547 -10.13 37.01 6.79
N ASP A 548 -11.36 36.60 7.05
CA ASP A 548 -11.71 35.77 8.21
C ASP A 548 -11.67 34.28 7.85
N LYS A 549 -11.01 33.50 8.72
CA LYS A 549 -11.01 32.04 8.65
C LYS A 549 -11.92 31.48 9.73
N ALA A 550 -13.04 30.90 9.32
CA ALA A 550 -13.96 30.23 10.23
C ALA A 550 -13.81 28.71 10.06
N VAL A 551 -13.72 27.97 11.15
CA VAL A 551 -13.77 26.52 11.12
C VAL A 551 -15.23 26.09 11.04
N VAL A 552 -15.63 25.51 9.91
CA VAL A 552 -17.02 25.08 9.65
C VAL A 552 -17.09 23.57 9.41
N GLY A 553 -18.26 22.99 9.67
CA GLY A 553 -18.53 21.60 9.33
C GLY A 553 -18.57 21.39 7.82
N THR A 554 -18.07 20.25 7.37
CA THR A 554 -18.11 19.77 6.00
C THR A 554 -18.71 18.38 6.01
N THR A 555 -19.57 18.11 5.03
CA THR A 555 -20.18 16.79 4.85
C THR A 555 -19.85 16.28 3.46
N ARG A 556 -19.24 15.10 3.40
CA ARG A 556 -19.03 14.36 2.16
C ARG A 556 -19.93 13.14 2.16
N ARG A 557 -20.65 12.92 1.06
CA ARG A 557 -21.49 11.74 0.83
C ARG A 557 -21.07 11.07 -0.44
N SER A 558 -20.91 9.75 -0.41
CA SER A 558 -20.54 8.96 -1.57
C SER A 558 -21.48 7.75 -1.69
N TYR A 559 -22.01 7.54 -2.89
CA TYR A 559 -22.84 6.42 -3.26
C TYR A 559 -22.16 5.68 -4.40
N LEU A 560 -22.06 4.36 -4.28
CA LEU A 560 -21.47 3.51 -5.30
C LEU A 560 -22.36 2.29 -5.52
N LEU A 561 -22.66 2.02 -6.78
CA LEU A 561 -23.28 0.79 -7.25
C LEU A 561 -22.33 0.11 -8.21
N ASN A 562 -22.11 -1.19 -8.02
CA ASN A 562 -21.23 -1.97 -8.86
C ASN A 562 -21.84 -3.32 -9.19
N ALA A 563 -21.76 -3.70 -10.46
CA ALA A 563 -22.22 -4.97 -10.99
C ALA A 563 -21.07 -5.65 -11.72
N GLU A 564 -20.69 -6.84 -11.28
CA GLU A 564 -19.69 -7.68 -11.92
C GLU A 564 -20.36 -8.94 -12.44
N TYR A 565 -20.15 -9.26 -13.71
CA TYR A 565 -20.73 -10.45 -14.32
C TYR A 565 -19.87 -10.99 -15.46
N SER A 566 -19.76 -12.31 -15.52
CA SER A 566 -19.04 -13.00 -16.60
C SER A 566 -20.03 -13.83 -17.44
N PRO A 567 -20.66 -13.24 -18.47
CA PRO A 567 -21.67 -13.94 -19.27
C PRO A 567 -21.07 -15.14 -20.01
N LEU A 568 -19.84 -14.99 -20.53
CA LEU A 568 -19.07 -16.05 -21.17
C LEU A 568 -17.84 -16.39 -20.32
N ARG A 569 -17.25 -17.57 -20.52
CA ARG A 569 -16.01 -17.97 -19.81
C ARG A 569 -14.79 -17.09 -20.17
N ARG A 570 -14.85 -16.40 -21.31
CA ARG A 570 -13.77 -15.56 -21.84
C ARG A 570 -14.06 -14.06 -21.70
N LEU A 571 -15.27 -13.69 -21.27
CA LEU A 571 -15.70 -12.29 -21.20
C LEU A 571 -16.12 -11.97 -19.78
N SER A 572 -15.44 -10.99 -19.19
CA SER A 572 -15.78 -10.42 -17.88
C SER A 572 -16.17 -8.96 -18.08
N LEU A 573 -17.33 -8.60 -17.54
CA LEU A 573 -17.89 -7.25 -17.61
C LEU A 573 -18.05 -6.69 -16.21
N ARG A 574 -17.79 -5.40 -16.07
CA ARG A 574 -18.07 -4.67 -14.84
C ARG A 574 -18.68 -3.32 -15.17
N SER A 575 -19.80 -3.03 -14.54
CA SER A 575 -20.51 -1.77 -14.65
C SER A 575 -20.50 -1.10 -13.28
N ARG A 576 -20.09 0.16 -13.23
CA ARG A 576 -19.97 0.93 -12.00
C ARG A 576 -20.63 2.29 -12.18
N VAL A 577 -21.38 2.71 -11.16
CA VAL A 577 -21.89 4.07 -11.07
C VAL A 577 -21.57 4.65 -9.70
N GLN A 578 -20.98 5.84 -9.70
CA GLN A 578 -20.59 6.59 -8.51
C GLN A 578 -21.26 7.96 -8.52
N TRP A 579 -21.69 8.39 -7.35
CA TRP A 579 -22.15 9.75 -7.10
C TRP A 579 -21.53 10.25 -5.81
N SER A 580 -21.09 11.50 -5.78
CA SER A 580 -20.67 12.15 -4.55
C SER A 580 -21.24 13.54 -4.40
N GLY A 581 -21.45 13.95 -3.15
CA GLY A 581 -21.77 15.31 -2.78
C GLY A 581 -20.78 15.82 -1.73
N PHE A 582 -20.28 17.04 -1.90
CA PHE A 582 -19.45 17.73 -0.92
C PHE A 582 -20.04 19.11 -0.60
N ARG A 583 -20.11 19.44 0.69
CA ARG A 583 -20.72 20.71 1.12
C ARG A 583 -20.05 21.24 2.39
N TYR A 584 -19.71 22.52 2.36
CA TYR A 584 -19.44 23.32 3.55
C TYR A 584 -20.75 23.77 4.20
N ALA A 585 -20.82 23.78 5.53
CA ALA A 585 -22.00 24.27 6.26
C ALA A 585 -22.33 25.71 5.82
N GLY A 586 -23.57 25.92 5.34
CA GLY A 586 -24.03 27.21 4.84
C GLY A 586 -23.74 27.51 3.38
N LEU A 587 -23.02 26.64 2.65
CA LEU A 587 -22.75 26.79 1.22
C LEU A 587 -23.50 25.76 0.37
N SER A 588 -23.48 25.98 -0.95
CA SER A 588 -24.07 25.10 -1.95
C SER A 588 -23.38 23.73 -1.97
N LEU A 589 -24.15 22.70 -2.34
CA LEU A 589 -23.67 21.34 -2.50
C LEU A 589 -22.96 21.22 -3.86
N SER A 590 -21.68 20.87 -3.86
CA SER A 590 -20.93 20.43 -5.03
C SER A 590 -21.22 18.96 -5.32
N ARG A 591 -21.49 18.62 -6.57
CA ARG A 591 -21.87 17.27 -6.99
C ARG A 591 -20.90 16.72 -8.02
N GLY A 592 -20.71 15.41 -7.97
CA GLY A 592 -19.93 14.67 -8.95
C GLY A 592 -20.57 13.32 -9.23
N PHE A 593 -20.42 12.84 -10.48
CA PHE A 593 -20.78 11.48 -10.84
C PHE A 593 -19.77 10.86 -11.79
N ALA A 594 -19.68 9.54 -11.78
CA ALA A 594 -18.94 8.76 -12.77
C ALA A 594 -19.71 7.49 -13.13
N ILE A 595 -19.81 7.21 -14.43
CA ILE A 595 -20.34 5.96 -14.99
C ILE A 595 -19.19 5.26 -15.69
N VAL A 596 -18.91 4.02 -15.32
CA VAL A 596 -17.76 3.26 -15.81
C VAL A 596 -18.19 1.90 -16.30
N GLN A 597 -17.74 1.54 -17.49
CA GLN A 597 -17.90 0.21 -18.07
C GLN A 597 -16.53 -0.38 -18.40
N ASP A 598 -16.22 -1.51 -17.77
CA ASP A 598 -15.05 -2.33 -18.06
C ASP A 598 -15.46 -3.58 -18.86
N ALA A 599 -14.59 -3.99 -19.77
CA ALA A 599 -14.66 -5.28 -20.45
C ALA A 599 -13.27 -5.92 -20.51
N THR A 600 -13.19 -7.20 -20.17
CA THR A 600 -11.98 -8.01 -20.34
C THR A 600 -12.30 -9.25 -21.15
N LEU A 601 -11.53 -9.46 -22.21
CA LEU A 601 -11.65 -10.58 -23.13
C LEU A 601 -10.35 -11.41 -23.11
N ASP A 602 -10.46 -12.66 -22.67
CA ASP A 602 -9.33 -13.59 -22.64
C ASP A 602 -9.37 -14.56 -23.81
N PHE A 603 -8.34 -14.50 -24.66
CA PHE A 603 -8.20 -15.36 -25.83
C PHE A 603 -6.80 -15.97 -25.96
N ARG A 604 -6.69 -17.25 -25.57
CA ARG A 604 -5.46 -18.06 -25.65
C ARG A 604 -4.27 -17.43 -24.91
N ARG A 605 -3.41 -16.69 -25.62
CA ARG A 605 -2.20 -16.03 -25.09
C ARG A 605 -2.36 -14.50 -25.02
N LEU A 606 -3.52 -13.98 -25.44
CA LEU A 606 -3.86 -12.57 -25.45
C LEU A 606 -4.98 -12.31 -24.45
N SER A 607 -4.78 -11.37 -23.54
CA SER A 607 -5.84 -10.78 -22.72
C SER A 607 -5.99 -9.32 -23.11
N LEU A 608 -7.21 -8.91 -23.45
CA LEU A 608 -7.54 -7.55 -23.83
C LEU A 608 -8.53 -6.97 -22.83
N SER A 609 -8.11 -5.92 -22.12
CA SER A 609 -8.97 -5.17 -21.20
C SER A 609 -9.20 -3.77 -21.74
N GLY A 610 -10.43 -3.28 -21.63
CA GLY A 610 -10.78 -1.91 -22.01
C GLY A 610 -11.76 -1.30 -21.02
N ARG A 611 -11.69 0.02 -20.91
CA ARG A 611 -12.63 0.83 -20.11
C ARG A 611 -13.12 2.02 -20.90
N VAL A 612 -14.38 2.37 -20.67
CA VAL A 612 -14.92 3.71 -20.94
C VAL A 612 -15.55 4.25 -19.66
N ALA A 613 -15.21 5.49 -19.31
CA ALA A 613 -15.72 6.20 -18.15
C ALA A 613 -16.21 7.59 -18.57
N LEU A 614 -17.43 7.92 -18.18
CA LEU A 614 -18.02 9.26 -18.30
C LEU A 614 -18.06 9.87 -16.90
N PHE A 615 -17.57 11.10 -16.77
CA PHE A 615 -17.56 11.79 -15.49
C PHE A 615 -17.90 13.27 -15.65
N SER A 616 -18.52 13.82 -14.61
CA SER A 616 -18.80 15.25 -14.49
C SER A 616 -18.79 15.63 -13.03
N THR A 617 -18.05 16.67 -12.69
CA THR A 617 -17.95 17.22 -11.34
C THR A 617 -18.06 18.72 -11.36
N ASP A 618 -18.65 19.32 -10.32
CA ASP A 618 -18.79 20.77 -10.22
C ASP A 618 -17.49 21.45 -9.76
N ASP A 619 -16.70 20.79 -8.89
CA ASP A 619 -15.42 21.28 -8.38
C ASP A 619 -14.49 20.12 -7.98
N TYR A 620 -13.27 20.47 -7.54
CA TYR A 620 -12.26 19.49 -7.19
C TYR A 620 -12.62 18.69 -5.92
N ASP A 621 -13.48 19.20 -5.05
CA ASP A 621 -13.90 18.49 -3.85
C ASP A 621 -14.90 17.36 -4.15
N SER A 622 -15.63 17.45 -5.28
CA SER A 622 -16.52 16.40 -5.78
C SER A 622 -15.88 15.46 -6.82
N ARG A 623 -14.54 15.46 -6.93
CA ARG A 623 -13.79 14.53 -7.80
C ARG A 623 -14.10 13.06 -7.49
N GLN A 624 -14.24 12.25 -8.54
CA GLN A 624 -14.48 10.82 -8.43
C GLN A 624 -13.17 10.05 -8.54
N TYR A 625 -12.99 9.04 -7.69
CA TYR A 625 -11.81 8.19 -7.76
C TYR A 625 -12.19 6.78 -8.18
N VAL A 626 -11.50 6.26 -9.19
CA VAL A 626 -11.79 4.93 -9.75
C VAL A 626 -10.49 4.19 -10.03
N TYR A 627 -10.32 3.02 -9.41
CA TYR A 627 -9.23 2.09 -9.73
C TYR A 627 -9.24 1.71 -11.21
N GLU A 628 -8.09 1.73 -11.85
CA GLU A 628 -7.86 1.24 -13.21
C GLU A 628 -6.97 0.01 -13.22
N ARG A 629 -7.33 -0.98 -14.04
CA ARG A 629 -6.43 -2.10 -14.31
C ARG A 629 -5.25 -1.54 -15.09
N ASP A 630 -4.03 -1.79 -14.60
CA ASP A 630 -2.79 -1.33 -15.22
C ASP A 630 -1.87 -2.53 -15.54
N VAL A 631 -0.68 -2.28 -16.07
CA VAL A 631 0.37 -3.28 -16.23
C VAL A 631 0.79 -3.87 -14.87
N LEU A 632 1.39 -5.06 -14.87
CA LEU A 632 1.78 -5.73 -13.63
C LEU A 632 2.75 -4.85 -12.80
N ASN A 633 2.56 -4.78 -11.48
CA ASN A 633 3.35 -3.91 -10.57
C ASN A 633 3.18 -2.40 -10.83
N ALA A 634 2.12 -1.99 -11.53
CA ALA A 634 1.65 -0.61 -11.55
C ALA A 634 0.28 -0.53 -10.84
N PHE A 635 0.13 0.48 -9.98
CA PHE A 635 -1.15 0.84 -9.39
C PHE A 635 -1.65 2.15 -9.97
N SER A 636 -2.92 2.21 -10.36
CA SER A 636 -3.53 3.42 -10.90
C SER A 636 -4.91 3.67 -10.28
N PHE A 637 -5.06 4.84 -9.65
CA PHE A 637 -6.30 5.29 -9.00
C PHE A 637 -6.56 6.77 -9.31
N PRO A 638 -6.78 7.10 -10.60
CA PRO A 638 -6.89 8.48 -11.06
C PRO A 638 -8.08 9.23 -10.44
N ALA A 639 -7.87 10.53 -10.23
CA ALA A 639 -8.93 11.47 -9.94
C ALA A 639 -9.62 11.92 -11.24
N TYR A 640 -10.91 11.65 -11.35
CA TYR A 640 -11.78 12.18 -12.39
C TYR A 640 -12.37 13.49 -11.88
N PHE A 641 -11.93 14.57 -12.51
CA PHE A 641 -12.29 15.94 -12.19
C PHE A 641 -12.62 16.65 -13.51
N ASP A 642 -13.51 17.63 -13.45
CA ASP A 642 -14.15 18.32 -14.58
C ASP A 642 -15.18 17.45 -15.32
N ARG A 643 -15.40 17.74 -16.61
CA ARG A 643 -16.39 17.06 -17.45
C ARG A 643 -15.67 16.42 -18.63
N GLY A 644 -15.83 15.11 -18.78
CA GLY A 644 -15.09 14.43 -19.82
C GLY A 644 -15.31 12.94 -19.91
N VAL A 645 -14.48 12.36 -20.77
CA VAL A 645 -14.43 10.92 -21.04
C VAL A 645 -13.02 10.44 -20.77
N ARG A 646 -12.90 9.35 -20.01
CA ARG A 646 -11.64 8.61 -19.89
C ARG A 646 -11.82 7.22 -20.44
N HIS A 647 -10.86 6.75 -21.20
CA HIS A 647 -10.84 5.39 -21.72
C HIS A 647 -9.42 4.86 -21.74
N TYR A 648 -9.29 3.54 -21.65
CA TYR A 648 -8.01 2.86 -21.83
C TYR A 648 -8.20 1.53 -22.53
N ILE A 649 -7.12 1.06 -23.14
CA ILE A 649 -6.96 -0.29 -23.66
C ILE A 649 -5.66 -0.84 -23.09
N LEU A 650 -5.72 -2.06 -22.55
CA LEU A 650 -4.58 -2.83 -22.07
C LEU A 650 -4.56 -4.16 -22.81
N ALA A 651 -3.49 -4.39 -23.57
CA ALA A 651 -3.22 -5.67 -24.20
C ALA A 651 -2.08 -6.37 -23.46
N GLN A 652 -2.31 -7.60 -23.03
CA GLN A 652 -1.30 -8.49 -22.48
C GLN A 652 -1.11 -9.66 -23.44
N TYR A 653 0.13 -9.91 -23.86
CA TYR A 653 0.47 -11.01 -24.74
C TYR A 653 1.61 -11.85 -24.19
N ASN A 654 1.36 -13.15 -24.02
CA ASN A 654 2.37 -14.12 -23.58
C ASN A 654 3.09 -14.67 -24.82
N LEU A 655 4.24 -14.08 -25.20
CA LEU A 655 4.98 -14.49 -26.41
C LEU A 655 5.52 -15.92 -26.27
N SER A 656 6.10 -16.25 -25.11
CA SER A 656 6.72 -17.56 -24.84
C SER A 656 6.44 -18.05 -23.41
N ARG A 657 7.18 -19.04 -22.91
CA ARG A 657 7.14 -19.44 -21.48
C ARG A 657 7.92 -18.46 -20.59
N HIS A 658 8.83 -17.70 -21.21
CA HIS A 658 9.77 -16.81 -20.55
C HIS A 658 9.37 -15.33 -20.71
N LEU A 659 8.75 -14.94 -21.82
CA LEU A 659 8.48 -13.55 -22.15
C LEU A 659 6.98 -13.24 -22.19
N ASP A 660 6.56 -12.30 -21.33
CA ASP A 660 5.24 -11.68 -21.33
C ASP A 660 5.38 -10.18 -21.63
N VAL A 661 4.48 -9.62 -22.42
CA VAL A 661 4.49 -8.20 -22.82
C VAL A 661 3.12 -7.57 -22.57
N TRP A 662 3.12 -6.36 -22.03
CA TRP A 662 1.95 -5.52 -21.85
C TRP A 662 2.11 -4.21 -22.62
N VAL A 663 1.02 -3.77 -23.24
CA VAL A 663 0.90 -2.45 -23.85
C VAL A 663 -0.39 -1.83 -23.35
N ARG A 664 -0.28 -0.65 -22.74
CA ARG A 664 -1.40 0.17 -22.30
C ARG A 664 -1.41 1.47 -23.05
N TRP A 665 -2.60 1.86 -23.50
CA TRP A 665 -2.89 3.22 -23.94
C TRP A 665 -4.09 3.75 -23.18
N ALA A 666 -3.98 4.91 -22.58
CA ALA A 666 -5.07 5.58 -21.86
C ALA A 666 -5.19 7.02 -22.31
N ARG A 667 -6.42 7.55 -22.36
CA ARG A 667 -6.67 8.96 -22.69
C ARG A 667 -7.79 9.51 -21.83
N THR A 668 -7.57 10.71 -21.28
CA THR A 668 -8.61 11.54 -20.68
C THR A 668 -8.83 12.74 -21.58
N GLY A 669 -10.06 12.94 -22.06
CA GLY A 669 -10.48 14.14 -22.76
C GLY A 669 -11.49 14.92 -21.93
N LEU A 670 -11.23 16.22 -21.76
CA LEU A 670 -12.13 17.19 -21.14
C LEU A 670 -12.95 17.90 -22.23
N THR A 671 -14.19 18.22 -21.92
CA THR A 671 -15.10 18.90 -22.86
C THR A 671 -15.34 20.36 -22.50
N ASN A 672 -14.94 20.79 -21.30
CA ASN A 672 -15.22 22.12 -20.74
C ASN A 672 -13.99 23.02 -20.61
N GLN A 673 -12.79 22.54 -20.97
CA GLN A 673 -11.55 23.29 -20.85
C GLN A 673 -10.56 22.89 -21.95
N ASP A 674 -9.70 23.83 -22.32
CA ASP A 674 -8.68 23.66 -23.36
C ASP A 674 -7.32 23.17 -22.82
N THR A 675 -7.18 23.08 -21.50
CA THR A 675 -5.94 22.66 -20.83
C THR A 675 -6.21 21.57 -19.80
N VAL A 676 -5.24 20.69 -19.56
CA VAL A 676 -5.32 19.65 -18.54
C VAL A 676 -4.18 19.80 -17.53
N GLY A 677 -4.48 19.69 -16.24
CA GLY A 677 -3.48 19.78 -15.17
C GLY A 677 -3.17 21.22 -14.73
N SER A 678 -2.12 21.39 -13.93
CA SER A 678 -1.74 22.70 -13.38
C SER A 678 -0.23 22.78 -13.14
N GLY A 679 0.29 24.00 -12.95
CA GLY A 679 1.70 24.21 -12.65
C GLY A 679 2.62 23.75 -13.78
N LEU A 680 3.71 23.05 -13.43
CA LEU A 680 4.63 22.45 -14.41
C LEU A 680 4.03 21.23 -15.12
N ASP A 681 3.00 20.61 -14.55
CA ASP A 681 2.34 19.45 -15.14
C ASP A 681 1.22 19.83 -16.13
N GLN A 682 0.95 21.12 -16.33
CA GLN A 682 -0.09 21.62 -17.24
C GLN A 682 0.22 21.24 -18.69
N ILE A 683 -0.78 20.72 -19.39
CA ILE A 683 -0.76 20.38 -20.82
C ILE A 683 -1.67 21.37 -21.55
N ASP A 684 -1.16 21.96 -22.64
CA ASP A 684 -1.90 22.89 -23.50
C ASP A 684 -2.74 22.15 -24.55
N ALA A 685 -3.59 21.25 -24.06
CA ALA A 685 -4.58 20.52 -24.83
C ALA A 685 -5.73 20.10 -23.91
N SER A 686 -6.92 19.99 -24.47
CA SER A 686 -8.12 19.50 -23.77
C SER A 686 -8.06 18.01 -23.42
N HIS A 687 -6.93 17.34 -23.66
CA HIS A 687 -6.76 15.92 -23.41
C HIS A 687 -5.33 15.60 -22.97
N LYS A 688 -5.20 14.44 -22.31
CA LYS A 688 -3.93 13.81 -22.00
C LYS A 688 -3.98 12.33 -22.34
N SER A 689 -2.91 11.82 -22.92
CA SER A 689 -2.72 10.46 -23.39
C SER A 689 -1.46 9.87 -22.80
N GLU A 690 -1.55 8.64 -22.36
CA GLU A 690 -0.50 7.90 -21.66
C GLU A 690 -0.25 6.59 -22.39
N VAL A 691 1.03 6.27 -22.61
CA VAL A 691 1.46 4.97 -23.14
C VAL A 691 2.36 4.29 -22.12
N LYS A 692 2.07 3.02 -21.82
CA LYS A 692 2.94 2.16 -21.02
C LYS A 692 3.26 0.89 -21.78
N VAL A 693 4.54 0.54 -21.82
CA VAL A 693 5.03 -0.72 -22.37
C VAL A 693 5.81 -1.42 -21.29
N GLN A 694 5.49 -2.68 -21.05
CA GLN A 694 6.17 -3.50 -20.07
C GLN A 694 6.52 -4.86 -20.63
N ALA A 695 7.73 -5.34 -20.35
CA ALA A 695 8.16 -6.69 -20.64
C ALA A 695 8.56 -7.38 -19.33
N ARG A 696 8.18 -8.65 -19.17
CA ARG A 696 8.65 -9.52 -18.09
C ARG A 696 9.35 -10.72 -18.69
N TRP A 697 10.61 -10.91 -18.32
CA TRP A 697 11.39 -12.12 -18.60
C TRP A 697 11.42 -13.01 -17.35
N ARG A 698 11.05 -14.27 -17.48
CA ARG A 698 11.13 -15.30 -16.45
C ARG A 698 12.25 -16.27 -16.79
N PHE A 699 13.13 -16.51 -15.83
CA PHE A 699 14.30 -17.36 -16.03
C PHE A 699 13.96 -18.84 -15.92
#